data_AF-A0A7C3QHN5-F1
#
_entry.id   AF-A0A7C3QHN5-F1
#
_cell.length_a   1.000
_cell.length_b   1.000
_cell.length_c   1.000
_cell.angle_alpha   90.00
_cell.angle_beta   90.00
_cell.angle_gamma   90.00
#
_symmetry.space_group_name_H-M   'P 1'
#
loop_
_entity.id
_entity.type
_entity.pdbx_description
1 polymer ?
#
loop_
_entity_poly.entity_id
_entity_poly.type
_entity_poly.pdbx_seq_one_letter_code
_entity_poly.pdbx_strand_id
1 'polypeptide(L)'
;MNFSKSKILLTIASFSLIACGGGGSSSTPSSSIDTTAPSFVTSNQVSVSENQTSVLKVQASDTSTVSYTISGGSEGSQFTINSFSGQVDFRTAPDFEVPTDLNGDNRYEVVITATDTSNNTSAQTLIVTVTDVVETTINKTITITTTPHVESLGKGNSINATVNMGNTPKTLYVLLSNDATSSATATITHNPKVFNVSEAKKVLTMSNMKNTSPTGVLKDLEDFKRNVHQLFSHNFQAEAKIITVPKRQEDVAGQSKVFKLDNSGSDTTTATARKIVSNVSSVFGTKTLNIWVSDDSFDAGSGCSKSKCVTQAMVDALASTFLQAGSDNDLYDWVSNVYGEEWGSNTNGISNMIGDTNEITILLTDISKDNNTNGGVLGFFHPKDNFLSTSVSGSNERIMFYADAVLFANGDSIGVWSIDDFWPKEMISTLAHEFQHMIHFYQKTILLTPNGDPTDTWINEMLAETTEDLVATKIKHTGSRGVAYTDGSAGSTGNTLGRYPLFNGNNTLSLTEWNSQLSDYSKVNAFGAFLIRNYGGAKILHDIMHNAFVDEQAVVDAVHQAANGTGKTFDDLLSEWGVAVLLSDNANLPAGTPAYNTGDFTLDTYSNSTYEIGSVNFFNYNPQPLIQTTSGTVEKQGNYYYKVGDNLTGTVTVSLTLSGQTEATLIAK
;
A
#
# COMPACT_ATOMS: atom_id res chain seq x y z
N MET A 1 51.53 -12.17 5.54
CA MET A 1 52.30 -11.78 4.34
C MET A 1 51.77 -10.45 3.83
N ASN A 2 52.64 -9.61 3.29
CA ASN A 2 52.58 -8.15 3.26
C ASN A 2 52.04 -7.59 1.91
N PHE A 3 51.50 -6.36 1.95
CA PHE A 3 51.16 -5.42 0.85
C PHE A 3 49.96 -5.78 -0.07
N SER A 4 49.15 -4.88 -0.64
CA SER A 4 49.31 -3.44 -0.97
C SER A 4 47.94 -2.76 -1.17
N LYS A 5 47.88 -1.45 -0.93
CA LYS A 5 46.85 -0.54 -1.49
C LYS A 5 47.06 -0.37 -3.00
N SER A 6 45.97 -0.15 -3.77
CA SER A 6 46.05 0.66 -5.00
C SER A 6 44.70 1.33 -5.31
N LYS A 7 44.77 2.63 -5.60
CA LYS A 7 43.71 3.47 -6.17
C LYS A 7 43.62 3.19 -7.67
N ILE A 8 42.43 3.15 -8.26
CA ILE A 8 42.26 3.29 -9.71
C ILE A 8 41.17 4.32 -10.03
N LEU A 9 41.58 5.21 -10.93
CA LEU A 9 40.94 6.33 -11.58
C LEU A 9 39.78 5.87 -12.49
N LEU A 10 38.65 6.57 -12.49
CA LEU A 10 37.54 6.35 -13.42
C LEU A 10 37.74 7.26 -14.65
N THR A 11 38.05 6.66 -15.80
CA THR A 11 38.15 7.35 -17.09
C THR A 11 36.85 7.11 -17.87
N ILE A 12 36.20 8.20 -18.29
CA ILE A 12 35.02 8.22 -19.15
C ILE A 12 35.43 7.90 -20.58
N ALA A 13 34.78 6.90 -21.20
CA ALA A 13 34.94 6.58 -22.62
C ALA A 13 33.60 6.72 -23.35
N SER A 14 33.53 7.73 -24.20
CA SER A 14 32.48 7.97 -25.19
C SER A 14 32.60 6.95 -26.33
N PHE A 15 31.50 6.30 -26.73
CA PHE A 15 31.43 5.51 -27.95
C PHE A 15 30.51 6.20 -28.97
N SER A 16 31.13 6.66 -30.07
CA SER A 16 30.45 6.93 -31.34
C SER A 16 30.51 5.67 -32.20
N LEU A 17 29.39 5.29 -32.80
CA LEU A 17 29.32 4.26 -33.83
C LEU A 17 28.96 4.92 -35.16
N ILE A 18 29.91 4.89 -36.10
CA ILE A 18 29.69 5.14 -37.52
C ILE A 18 29.31 3.80 -38.15
N ALA A 19 28.16 3.74 -38.82
CA ALA A 19 27.80 2.67 -39.75
C ALA A 19 27.76 3.25 -41.17
N CYS A 20 28.43 2.58 -42.10
CA CYS A 20 28.37 2.85 -43.54
C CYS A 20 28.13 1.51 -44.27
N GLY A 21 27.17 1.48 -45.19
CA GLY A 21 27.18 0.55 -46.32
C GLY A 21 25.91 -0.29 -46.58
N GLY A 22 24.95 0.27 -47.31
CA GLY A 22 24.52 -0.31 -48.61
C GLY A 22 23.15 -1.00 -48.76
N GLY A 23 22.19 -0.27 -49.35
CA GLY A 23 21.46 -0.73 -50.56
C GLY A 23 19.96 -1.06 -50.47
N GLY A 24 19.09 -0.23 -51.08
CA GLY A 24 17.78 -0.66 -51.61
C GLY A 24 16.58 0.26 -51.34
N SER A 25 16.20 1.05 -52.36
CA SER A 25 15.06 1.97 -52.52
C SER A 25 13.75 1.71 -51.74
N SER A 26 13.21 2.76 -51.08
CA SER A 26 11.87 3.34 -51.33
C SER A 26 11.48 4.39 -50.27
N SER A 27 10.87 5.48 -50.74
CA SER A 27 10.30 6.63 -50.01
C SER A 27 11.19 7.35 -48.99
N THR A 28 11.65 8.56 -49.34
CA THR A 28 11.90 9.59 -48.32
C THR A 28 10.61 9.82 -47.54
N PRO A 29 10.54 9.55 -46.22
CA PRO A 29 9.59 10.29 -45.41
C PRO A 29 10.10 11.72 -45.42
N SER A 30 9.29 12.64 -45.93
CA SER A 30 9.41 14.03 -45.52
C SER A 30 9.19 14.04 -44.02
N SER A 31 10.26 13.99 -43.22
CA SER A 31 10.19 14.33 -41.80
C SER A 31 9.69 15.77 -41.76
N SER A 32 8.42 15.95 -41.42
CA SER A 32 7.90 17.25 -41.05
C SER A 32 8.79 17.75 -39.92
N ILE A 33 9.61 18.75 -40.19
CA ILE A 33 10.35 19.45 -39.14
C ILE A 33 9.27 20.07 -38.25
N ASP A 34 9.21 19.63 -37.00
CA ASP A 34 8.35 20.27 -36.02
C ASP A 34 8.94 21.65 -35.73
N THR A 35 8.17 22.69 -36.04
CA THR A 35 8.53 24.10 -35.82
C THR A 35 7.61 24.75 -34.80
N THR A 36 6.74 23.99 -34.15
CA THR A 36 5.75 24.52 -33.21
C THR A 36 6.34 24.44 -31.82
N ALA A 37 6.39 25.56 -31.09
CA ALA A 37 6.83 25.55 -29.71
C ALA A 37 5.69 25.10 -28.78
N PRO A 38 6.00 24.44 -27.64
CA PRO A 38 5.01 24.12 -26.62
C PRO A 38 4.26 25.36 -26.15
N SER A 39 2.97 25.23 -25.82
CA SER A 39 2.16 26.35 -25.30
C SER A 39 1.74 26.06 -23.85
N PHE A 40 2.14 26.90 -22.90
CA PHE A 40 1.70 26.78 -21.51
C PHE A 40 0.17 26.86 -21.39
N VAL A 41 -0.42 25.89 -20.71
CA VAL A 41 -1.86 25.86 -20.38
C VAL A 41 -2.10 26.19 -18.91
N THR A 42 -1.06 26.19 -18.08
CA THR A 42 -1.13 26.60 -16.68
C THR A 42 -1.12 28.12 -16.52
N SER A 43 -1.82 28.61 -15.49
CA SER A 43 -1.81 30.01 -15.08
C SER A 43 -0.39 30.49 -14.81
N ASN A 44 -0.10 31.75 -15.17
CA ASN A 44 1.18 32.40 -14.89
C ASN A 44 1.23 33.04 -13.48
N GLN A 45 0.22 32.81 -12.65
CA GLN A 45 0.15 33.26 -11.26
C GLN A 45 -0.39 32.17 -10.36
N VAL A 46 0.16 32.08 -9.16
CA VAL A 46 -0.29 31.19 -8.10
C VAL A 46 -0.11 31.87 -6.74
N SER A 47 -0.99 31.55 -5.81
CA SER A 47 -0.82 31.90 -4.39
C SER A 47 -0.57 30.64 -3.60
N VAL A 48 0.40 30.69 -2.70
CA VAL A 48 0.75 29.60 -1.80
C VAL A 48 0.92 30.14 -0.39
N SER A 49 0.53 29.35 0.60
CA SER A 49 0.84 29.67 1.99
C SER A 49 2.36 29.67 2.21
N GLU A 50 2.81 30.46 3.17
CA GLU A 50 4.17 30.34 3.70
C GLU A 50 4.42 28.98 4.39
N ASN A 51 5.65 28.73 4.84
CA ASN A 51 6.04 27.52 5.58
C ASN A 51 5.90 26.19 4.82
N GLN A 52 5.74 26.23 3.50
CA GLN A 52 5.80 25.06 2.61
C GLN A 52 6.73 25.30 1.41
N THR A 53 7.26 24.23 0.82
CA THR A 53 8.10 24.35 -0.38
C THR A 53 7.34 24.09 -1.68
N SER A 54 6.26 23.30 -1.66
CA SER A 54 5.56 22.97 -2.90
C SER A 54 4.79 24.17 -3.45
N VAL A 55 4.92 24.40 -4.76
CA VAL A 55 4.29 25.55 -5.44
C VAL A 55 3.15 25.10 -6.35
N LEU A 56 3.49 24.58 -7.53
CA LEU A 56 2.52 24.08 -8.50
C LEU A 56 3.19 23.20 -9.55
N LYS A 57 2.38 22.44 -10.28
CA LYS A 57 2.83 21.67 -11.46
C LYS A 57 2.50 22.44 -12.73
N VAL A 58 3.51 22.97 -13.41
CA VAL A 58 3.30 23.65 -14.70
C VAL A 58 3.04 22.64 -15.83
N GLN A 59 2.29 23.06 -16.84
CA GLN A 59 2.00 22.23 -18.01
C GLN A 59 2.00 23.07 -19.28
N ALA A 60 2.65 22.56 -20.31
CA ALA A 60 2.56 23.04 -21.67
C ALA A 60 2.04 21.93 -22.59
N SER A 61 1.18 22.32 -23.52
CA SER A 61 0.62 21.47 -24.57
C SER A 61 1.52 21.51 -25.80
N ASP A 62 1.84 20.34 -26.34
CA ASP A 62 2.56 20.16 -27.59
C ASP A 62 2.14 18.82 -28.23
N THR A 63 2.40 18.65 -29.53
CA THR A 63 2.24 17.36 -30.21
C THR A 63 3.34 16.36 -29.84
N SER A 64 4.45 16.85 -29.32
CA SER A 64 5.64 16.12 -28.88
C SER A 64 5.77 16.11 -27.35
N THR A 65 6.67 15.28 -26.81
CA THR A 65 6.99 15.30 -25.38
C THR A 65 7.65 16.63 -24.99
N VAL A 66 7.21 17.20 -23.87
CA VAL A 66 7.72 18.48 -23.33
C VAL A 66 8.62 18.24 -22.13
N SER A 67 9.74 18.96 -22.07
CA SER A 67 10.61 19.07 -20.90
C SER A 67 10.62 20.49 -20.33
N TYR A 68 10.83 20.63 -19.03
CA TYR A 68 10.77 21.92 -18.34
C TYR A 68 12.11 22.30 -17.69
N THR A 69 12.45 23.59 -17.73
CA THR A 69 13.63 24.16 -17.07
C THR A 69 13.29 25.52 -16.46
N ILE A 70 13.96 25.89 -15.37
CA ILE A 70 13.98 27.28 -14.88
C ILE A 70 15.09 28.00 -15.64
N SER A 71 14.72 28.94 -16.50
CA SER A 71 15.63 29.65 -17.39
C SER A 71 15.97 31.07 -16.92
N GLY A 72 15.26 31.58 -15.90
CA GLY A 72 15.53 32.88 -15.31
C GLY A 72 14.48 33.32 -14.30
N GLY A 73 14.26 34.64 -14.23
CA GLY A 73 13.47 35.30 -13.19
C GLY A 73 14.36 35.85 -12.08
N SER A 74 13.93 36.92 -11.44
CA SER A 74 14.69 37.60 -10.38
C SER A 74 15.00 36.66 -9.22
N GLU A 75 14.09 35.71 -8.95
CA GLU A 75 14.20 34.74 -7.86
C GLU A 75 14.38 33.30 -8.36
N GLY A 76 14.71 33.07 -9.64
CA GLY A 76 14.78 31.72 -10.23
C GLY A 76 15.73 30.75 -9.50
N SER A 77 16.76 31.26 -8.81
CA SER A 77 17.67 30.46 -7.99
C SER A 77 17.02 29.89 -6.72
N GLN A 78 15.91 30.48 -6.25
CA GLN A 78 15.17 30.04 -5.07
C GLN A 78 14.25 28.85 -5.36
N PHE A 79 14.12 28.45 -6.63
CA PHE A 79 13.23 27.36 -7.05
C PHE A 79 13.99 26.17 -7.64
N THR A 80 13.29 25.03 -7.68
CA THR A 80 13.61 23.84 -8.45
C THR A 80 12.44 23.46 -9.33
N ILE A 81 12.71 22.80 -10.45
CA ILE A 81 11.67 22.24 -11.33
C ILE A 81 12.03 20.81 -11.72
N ASN A 82 11.06 19.90 -11.66
CA ASN A 82 11.21 18.57 -12.25
C ASN A 82 11.03 18.66 -13.76
N SER A 83 12.06 18.27 -14.52
CA SER A 83 12.08 18.43 -15.98
C SER A 83 11.04 17.61 -16.72
N PHE A 84 10.47 16.56 -16.12
CA PHE A 84 9.49 15.68 -16.75
C PHE A 84 8.07 15.98 -16.28
N SER A 85 7.86 16.17 -14.97
CA SER A 85 6.53 16.40 -14.42
C SER A 85 6.12 17.88 -14.45
N GLY A 86 7.06 18.82 -14.50
CA GLY A 86 6.78 20.25 -14.38
C GLY A 86 6.49 20.71 -12.94
N GLN A 87 6.72 19.87 -11.93
CA GLN A 87 6.58 20.27 -10.52
C GLN A 87 7.61 21.36 -10.17
N VAL A 88 7.13 22.51 -9.70
CA VAL A 88 7.93 23.64 -9.21
C VAL A 88 7.86 23.69 -7.68
N ASP A 89 9.01 23.81 -7.04
CA ASP A 89 9.12 23.90 -5.57
C ASP A 89 10.13 24.99 -5.18
N PHE A 90 9.91 25.66 -4.04
CA PHE A 90 10.94 26.44 -3.37
C PHE A 90 12.05 25.54 -2.83
N ARG A 91 13.28 26.03 -2.84
CA ARG A 91 14.42 25.37 -2.17
C ARG A 91 14.37 25.51 -0.65
N THR A 92 13.77 26.59 -0.16
CA THR A 92 13.58 26.89 1.27
C THR A 92 12.18 27.47 1.41
N ALA A 93 11.40 26.96 2.36
CA ALA A 93 10.04 27.46 2.58
C ALA A 93 10.10 28.98 2.86
N PRO A 94 9.25 29.80 2.21
CA PRO A 94 9.19 31.22 2.48
C PRO A 94 8.52 31.47 3.85
N ASP A 95 8.87 32.60 4.44
CA ASP A 95 8.34 33.16 5.70
C ASP A 95 7.78 34.53 5.33
N PHE A 96 6.49 34.77 5.55
CA PHE A 96 5.81 35.97 5.07
C PHE A 96 6.31 37.23 5.79
N GLU A 97 6.66 37.10 7.07
CA GLU A 97 7.22 38.14 7.93
C GLU A 97 8.69 38.43 7.59
N VAL A 98 9.39 37.48 6.98
CA VAL A 98 10.79 37.58 6.55
C VAL A 98 10.95 37.23 5.06
N PRO A 99 10.39 38.04 4.13
CA PRO A 99 10.42 37.74 2.71
C PRO A 99 11.86 37.70 2.17
N THR A 100 12.13 36.70 1.33
CA THR A 100 13.43 36.52 0.67
C THR A 100 13.40 36.88 -0.82
N ASP A 101 12.27 37.37 -1.34
CA ASP A 101 12.20 37.98 -2.66
C ASP A 101 13.01 39.29 -2.69
N LEU A 102 13.40 39.73 -3.89
CA LEU A 102 14.35 40.83 -4.04
C LEU A 102 13.82 42.18 -3.50
N ASN A 103 12.50 42.37 -3.51
CA ASN A 103 11.82 43.62 -3.16
C ASN A 103 11.03 43.55 -1.83
N GLY A 104 10.99 42.40 -1.18
CA GLY A 104 10.30 42.14 0.09
C GLY A 104 8.78 42.22 0.01
N ASP A 105 8.18 41.97 -1.15
CA ASP A 105 6.72 42.09 -1.37
C ASP A 105 5.97 40.75 -1.35
N ASN A 106 6.66 39.64 -1.02
CA ASN A 106 6.14 38.28 -1.01
C ASN A 106 5.68 37.80 -2.39
N ARG A 107 6.18 38.39 -3.49
CA ARG A 107 5.89 37.97 -4.87
C ARG A 107 7.17 37.60 -5.60
N TYR A 108 7.35 36.31 -5.82
CA TYR A 108 8.54 35.75 -6.45
C TYR A 108 8.30 35.57 -7.96
N GLU A 109 9.24 36.03 -8.78
CA GLU A 109 9.18 35.92 -10.24
C GLU A 109 10.18 34.87 -10.76
N VAL A 110 9.66 33.79 -11.33
CA VAL A 110 10.46 32.72 -11.95
C VAL A 110 10.09 32.55 -13.42
N VAL A 111 11.09 32.46 -14.30
CA VAL A 111 10.87 32.21 -15.73
C VAL A 111 11.09 30.73 -16.01
N ILE A 112 10.04 30.07 -16.47
CA ILE A 112 10.03 28.65 -16.81
C ILE A 112 10.03 28.51 -18.32
N THR A 113 10.91 27.66 -18.85
CA THR A 113 11.00 27.33 -20.28
C THR A 113 10.56 25.88 -20.51
N ALA A 114 9.59 25.71 -21.40
CA ALA A 114 9.16 24.43 -21.95
C ALA A 114 9.86 24.18 -23.29
N THR A 115 10.42 22.98 -23.46
CA THR A 115 11.19 22.57 -24.64
C THR A 115 10.65 21.25 -25.18
N ASP A 116 10.26 21.21 -26.44
CA ASP A 116 9.85 19.97 -27.12
C ASP A 116 11.07 19.09 -27.50
N THR A 117 10.81 17.94 -28.11
CA THR A 117 11.87 17.02 -28.58
C THR A 117 12.64 17.54 -29.80
N SER A 118 12.14 18.57 -30.48
CA SER A 118 12.75 19.22 -31.64
C SER A 118 13.54 20.49 -31.26
N ASN A 119 13.63 20.81 -29.97
CA ASN A 119 14.23 22.00 -29.37
C ASN A 119 13.51 23.32 -29.64
N ASN A 120 12.22 23.29 -30.03
CA ASN A 120 11.39 24.49 -29.98
C ASN A 120 11.08 24.82 -28.52
N THR A 121 11.10 26.12 -28.19
CA THR A 121 10.97 26.58 -26.81
C THR A 121 9.92 27.66 -26.66
N SER A 122 9.24 27.66 -25.53
CA SER A 122 8.43 28.78 -25.04
C SER A 122 8.75 29.07 -23.59
N ALA A 123 8.53 30.31 -23.15
CA ALA A 123 8.79 30.72 -21.77
C ALA A 123 7.57 31.38 -21.16
N GLN A 124 7.34 31.13 -19.87
CA GLN A 124 6.31 31.77 -19.05
C GLN A 124 6.95 32.30 -17.77
N THR A 125 6.74 33.59 -17.47
CA THR A 125 7.04 34.13 -16.15
C THR A 125 5.91 33.75 -15.21
N LEU A 126 6.20 32.89 -14.25
CA LEU A 126 5.32 32.50 -13.16
C LEU A 126 5.54 33.44 -11.97
N ILE A 127 4.46 34.04 -11.48
CA ILE A 127 4.44 34.85 -10.26
C ILE A 127 3.89 33.99 -9.12
N VAL A 128 4.71 33.76 -8.10
CA VAL A 128 4.33 33.02 -6.89
C VAL A 128 4.12 34.03 -5.77
N THR A 129 2.88 34.20 -5.34
CA THR A 129 2.53 35.08 -4.20
C THR A 129 2.47 34.25 -2.93
N VAL A 130 3.29 34.59 -1.94
CA VAL A 130 3.25 33.97 -0.61
C VAL A 130 2.19 34.67 0.23
N THR A 131 1.33 33.90 0.89
CA THR A 131 0.29 34.41 1.79
C THR A 131 0.62 34.08 3.24
N ASP A 132 0.45 35.09 4.11
CA ASP A 132 0.54 35.02 5.57
C ASP A 132 -0.34 33.89 6.13
N VAL A 133 0.26 33.08 7.01
CA VAL A 133 -0.40 32.11 7.86
C VAL A 133 -0.01 32.36 9.31
N VAL A 134 -1.02 32.67 10.14
CA VAL A 134 -0.88 32.86 11.59
C VAL A 134 -0.02 31.76 12.24
N GLU A 135 1.12 32.13 12.82
CA GLU A 135 1.96 31.16 13.52
C GLU A 135 1.51 30.98 14.98
N THR A 136 1.36 29.72 15.38
CA THR A 136 0.92 29.38 16.73
C THR A 136 2.10 28.98 17.59
N THR A 137 2.33 29.73 18.69
CA THR A 137 3.29 29.34 19.73
C THR A 137 2.58 28.70 20.92
N ILE A 138 2.93 27.46 21.25
CA ILE A 138 2.39 26.71 22.38
C ILE A 138 3.43 26.63 23.49
N ASN A 139 3.06 27.01 24.70
CA ASN A 139 3.88 26.80 25.90
C ASN A 139 3.16 25.83 26.84
N LYS A 140 3.75 24.67 27.12
CA LYS A 140 3.18 23.67 28.03
C LYS A 140 4.11 23.37 29.20
N THR A 141 3.52 23.15 30.38
CA THR A 141 4.22 22.57 31.54
C THR A 141 3.54 21.25 31.88
N ILE A 142 4.30 20.16 31.81
CA ILE A 142 3.81 18.79 31.95
C ILE A 142 4.46 18.17 33.17
N THR A 143 3.70 17.44 33.97
CA THR A 143 4.23 16.70 35.12
C THR A 143 3.93 15.22 34.96
N ILE A 144 5.00 14.43 34.85
CA ILE A 144 4.89 12.98 34.65
C ILE A 144 4.67 12.30 35.99
N THR A 145 3.43 11.86 36.23
CA THR A 145 3.04 11.18 37.48
C THR A 145 2.98 9.66 37.36
N THR A 146 2.88 9.13 36.15
CA THR A 146 2.79 7.69 35.85
C THR A 146 3.67 7.32 34.66
N THR A 147 3.97 6.04 34.48
CA THR A 147 4.70 5.51 33.31
C THR A 147 4.01 4.23 32.83
N PRO A 148 3.72 4.10 31.52
CA PRO A 148 3.95 5.10 30.49
C PRO A 148 3.03 6.32 30.66
N HIS A 149 3.42 7.46 30.08
CA HIS A 149 2.63 8.69 30.02
C HIS A 149 2.65 9.24 28.61
N VAL A 150 1.48 9.63 28.11
CA VAL A 150 1.27 10.18 26.77
C VAL A 150 0.53 11.50 26.94
N GLU A 151 1.03 12.55 26.31
CA GLU A 151 0.45 13.89 26.39
C GLU A 151 0.61 14.57 25.03
N SER A 152 -0.50 14.95 24.41
CA SER A 152 -0.48 15.83 23.23
C SER A 152 0.18 17.15 23.60
N LEU A 153 1.08 17.65 22.77
CA LEU A 153 1.63 19.00 22.84
C LEU A 153 0.86 19.98 21.95
N GLY A 154 0.11 19.47 20.96
CA GLY A 154 -0.70 20.23 20.02
C GLY A 154 0.00 20.49 18.68
N LYS A 155 -0.76 21.08 17.75
CA LYS A 155 -0.27 21.61 16.47
C LYS A 155 0.10 23.08 16.59
N GLY A 156 1.38 23.40 16.38
CA GLY A 156 1.86 24.77 16.39
C GLY A 156 3.23 24.90 15.74
N ASN A 157 3.55 26.09 15.25
CA ASN A 157 4.82 26.41 14.56
C ASN A 157 5.99 26.42 15.56
N SER A 158 5.73 26.83 16.80
CA SER A 158 6.70 26.76 17.89
C SER A 158 6.06 26.14 19.13
N ILE A 159 6.69 25.10 19.67
CA ILE A 159 6.20 24.44 20.90
C ILE A 159 7.34 24.39 21.92
N ASN A 160 7.12 25.01 23.07
CA ASN A 160 8.05 24.96 24.20
C ASN A 160 7.40 24.20 25.36
N ALA A 161 7.88 22.99 25.63
CA ALA A 161 7.41 22.11 26.69
C ALA A 161 8.43 22.03 27.83
N THR A 162 7.99 22.36 29.05
CA THR A 162 8.73 22.08 30.29
C THR A 162 8.17 20.80 30.91
N VAL A 163 8.96 19.73 30.92
CA VAL A 163 8.55 18.40 31.38
C VAL A 163 9.21 18.09 32.73
N ASN A 164 8.38 17.97 33.77
CA ASN A 164 8.79 17.56 35.10
C ASN A 164 8.72 16.03 35.21
N MET A 165 9.90 15.39 35.11
CA MET A 165 10.07 13.93 35.07
C MET A 165 10.09 13.28 36.47
N GLY A 166 10.20 14.09 37.54
CA GLY A 166 10.41 13.60 38.89
C GLY A 166 11.78 12.91 39.07
N ASN A 167 11.92 12.10 40.12
CA ASN A 167 13.21 11.50 40.50
C ASN A 167 13.44 10.07 39.97
N THR A 168 12.39 9.43 39.45
CA THR A 168 12.51 8.10 38.85
C THR A 168 12.98 8.25 37.40
N PRO A 169 14.12 7.62 37.00
CA PRO A 169 14.61 7.67 35.63
C PRO A 169 13.57 7.16 34.63
N LYS A 170 13.45 7.86 33.50
CA LYS A 170 12.54 7.53 32.39
C LYS A 170 13.19 7.80 31.05
N THR A 171 12.71 7.18 29.99
CA THR A 171 13.04 7.55 28.62
C THR A 171 11.96 8.48 28.07
N LEU A 172 12.36 9.54 27.38
CA LEU A 172 11.44 10.54 26.82
C LEU A 172 11.54 10.57 25.30
N TYR A 173 10.38 10.59 24.65
CA TYR A 173 10.21 10.68 23.21
C TYR A 173 9.27 11.82 22.86
N VAL A 174 9.43 12.31 21.63
CA VAL A 174 8.46 13.15 20.92
C VAL A 174 8.08 12.42 19.65
N LEU A 175 6.81 12.06 19.54
CA LEU A 175 6.19 11.63 18.31
C LEU A 175 5.70 12.87 17.56
N LEU A 176 5.99 12.95 16.27
CA LEU A 176 5.42 13.93 15.38
C LEU A 176 4.55 13.22 14.33
N SER A 177 3.32 13.67 14.17
CA SER A 177 2.34 13.12 13.22
C SER A 177 1.91 14.21 12.28
N ASN A 178 2.00 13.95 10.98
CA ASN A 178 1.67 14.93 9.94
C ASN A 178 0.52 14.36 9.11
N ASP A 179 -0.68 14.90 9.27
CA ASP A 179 -1.87 14.54 8.49
C ASP A 179 -1.97 15.29 7.15
N ALA A 180 -1.13 16.31 6.94
CA ALA A 180 -1.13 17.09 5.72
C ALA A 180 -0.67 16.27 4.50
N THR A 181 -1.00 16.76 3.31
CA THR A 181 -0.62 16.18 2.02
C THR A 181 0.82 16.51 1.60
N SER A 182 1.55 17.29 2.40
CA SER A 182 2.95 17.66 2.18
C SER A 182 3.82 17.33 3.39
N SER A 183 5.04 16.86 3.12
CA SER A 183 6.03 16.58 4.17
C SER A 183 6.49 17.88 4.85
N ALA A 184 6.84 17.80 6.14
CA ALA A 184 7.17 18.96 6.97
C ALA A 184 8.51 18.77 7.68
N THR A 185 9.39 19.76 7.61
CA THR A 185 10.64 19.75 8.40
C THR A 185 10.34 20.09 9.86
N ALA A 186 10.96 19.35 10.77
CA ALA A 186 10.86 19.56 12.20
C ALA A 186 12.26 19.77 12.80
N THR A 187 12.44 20.88 13.51
CA THR A 187 13.64 21.11 14.33
C THR A 187 13.32 20.87 15.79
N ILE A 188 14.12 20.03 16.45
CA ILE A 188 13.94 19.68 17.85
C ILE A 188 15.21 20.05 18.61
N THR A 189 15.05 20.89 19.63
CA THR A 189 16.11 21.22 20.58
C THR A 189 15.64 20.89 21.98
N HIS A 190 16.56 20.47 22.84
CA HIS A 190 16.26 20.18 24.23
C HIS A 190 17.49 20.47 25.10
N ASN A 191 17.29 20.66 26.40
CA ASN A 191 18.42 20.92 27.28
C ASN A 191 19.35 19.69 27.33
N PRO A 192 20.68 19.88 27.22
CA PRO A 192 21.60 18.78 26.99
C PRO A 192 21.71 17.87 28.21
N LYS A 193 21.15 16.66 28.10
CA LYS A 193 21.62 15.45 28.78
C LYS A 193 21.29 14.24 27.91
N VAL A 194 22.08 13.97 26.88
CA VAL A 194 21.92 12.78 26.04
C VAL A 194 23.26 12.10 25.82
N PHE A 195 23.33 10.83 26.21
CA PHE A 195 24.37 9.90 25.82
C PHE A 195 24.06 9.34 24.43
N ASN A 196 25.12 9.07 23.66
CA ASN A 196 25.07 8.52 22.31
C ASN A 196 24.15 7.29 22.22
N VAL A 197 23.05 7.42 21.47
CA VAL A 197 22.38 6.26 20.88
C VAL A 197 23.01 6.07 19.50
N SER A 198 23.43 4.83 19.21
CA SER A 198 23.95 4.47 17.89
C SER A 198 22.92 4.77 16.81
N GLU A 199 23.32 5.50 15.77
CA GLU A 199 22.60 5.55 14.49
C GLU A 199 22.22 4.12 14.10
N ALA A 200 20.93 3.89 13.82
CA ALA A 200 20.53 2.68 13.14
C ALA A 200 21.25 2.67 11.79
N LYS A 201 22.02 1.60 11.58
CA LYS A 201 22.70 1.33 10.31
C LYS A 201 21.71 1.44 9.17
N LYS A 202 22.21 2.00 8.06
CA LYS A 202 21.68 1.97 6.69
C LYS A 202 20.51 1.02 6.52
N VAL A 203 19.39 1.57 6.03
CA VAL A 203 18.25 0.88 5.41
C VAL A 203 18.67 -0.53 5.00
N LEU A 204 18.06 -1.53 5.62
CA LEU A 204 18.11 -2.89 5.09
C LEU A 204 17.37 -2.86 3.75
N THR A 205 18.06 -2.45 2.69
CA THR A 205 17.80 -3.04 1.39
C THR A 205 18.20 -4.50 1.57
N MET A 206 17.22 -5.37 1.81
CA MET A 206 17.45 -6.79 1.64
C MET A 206 18.01 -6.98 0.25
N SER A 207 19.32 -7.20 0.20
CA SER A 207 20.00 -7.67 -0.99
C SER A 207 19.42 -9.06 -1.23
N ASN A 208 18.64 -9.19 -2.31
CA ASN A 208 18.09 -10.42 -2.91
C ASN A 208 16.55 -10.60 -2.91
N MET A 209 15.75 -9.55 -2.74
CA MET A 209 14.44 -9.54 -3.40
C MET A 209 14.43 -8.42 -4.43
N LYS A 210 14.40 -8.79 -5.71
CA LYS A 210 14.52 -7.85 -6.82
C LYS A 210 13.39 -6.81 -6.71
N ASN A 211 13.79 -5.56 -6.54
CA ASN A 211 13.01 -4.42 -6.97
C ASN A 211 12.81 -4.56 -8.48
N THR A 212 11.69 -5.13 -8.87
CA THR A 212 11.17 -4.98 -10.22
C THR A 212 9.90 -4.18 -10.07
N SER A 213 9.84 -3.00 -10.69
CA SER A 213 8.56 -2.45 -11.11
C SER A 213 7.70 -3.59 -11.68
N PRO A 214 6.39 -3.63 -11.44
CA PRO A 214 5.53 -4.65 -12.03
C PRO A 214 5.86 -4.77 -13.53
N THR A 215 6.24 -5.97 -13.97
CA THR A 215 6.47 -6.28 -15.39
C THR A 215 5.54 -7.42 -15.79
N GLY A 216 4.95 -7.33 -16.98
CA GLY A 216 3.99 -8.33 -17.45
C GLY A 216 2.66 -8.25 -16.71
N VAL A 217 2.15 -9.39 -16.26
CA VAL A 217 0.78 -9.58 -15.74
C VAL A 217 0.43 -8.62 -14.59
N LEU A 218 1.36 -8.36 -13.66
CA LEU A 218 1.11 -7.42 -12.55
C LEU A 218 0.97 -5.97 -13.01
N LYS A 219 1.70 -5.56 -14.05
CA LYS A 219 1.54 -4.21 -14.61
C LYS A 219 0.20 -4.07 -15.30
N ASP A 220 -0.18 -5.06 -16.09
CA ASP A 220 -1.46 -5.09 -16.79
C ASP A 220 -2.64 -5.08 -15.81
N LEU A 221 -2.51 -5.79 -14.69
CA LEU A 221 -3.48 -5.77 -13.60
C LEU A 221 -3.61 -4.39 -12.97
N GLU A 222 -2.49 -3.78 -12.58
CA GLU A 222 -2.43 -2.46 -11.97
C GLU A 222 -2.98 -1.37 -12.90
N ASP A 223 -2.60 -1.41 -14.17
CA ASP A 223 -3.12 -0.51 -15.20
C ASP A 223 -4.64 -0.72 -15.41
N PHE A 224 -5.13 -1.97 -15.36
CA PHE A 224 -6.56 -2.24 -15.45
C PHE A 224 -7.32 -1.71 -14.24
N LYS A 225 -6.87 -2.01 -13.02
CA LYS A 225 -7.50 -1.56 -11.76
C LYS A 225 -7.63 -0.03 -11.74
N ARG A 226 -6.59 0.70 -12.16
CA ARG A 226 -6.62 2.17 -12.25
C ARG A 226 -7.62 2.73 -13.26
N ASN A 227 -7.86 2.01 -14.36
CA ASN A 227 -8.67 2.51 -15.48
C ASN A 227 -10.04 1.83 -15.60
N VAL A 228 -10.41 0.92 -14.68
CA VAL A 228 -11.63 0.11 -14.79
C VAL A 228 -12.91 0.96 -14.89
N HIS A 229 -12.94 2.14 -14.26
CA HIS A 229 -14.04 3.09 -14.33
C HIS A 229 -14.39 3.51 -15.76
N GLN A 230 -13.41 3.54 -16.67
CA GLN A 230 -13.61 3.89 -18.08
C GLN A 230 -14.41 2.83 -18.85
N LEU A 231 -14.51 1.62 -18.31
CA LEU A 231 -15.26 0.51 -18.90
C LEU A 231 -16.71 0.48 -18.43
N PHE A 232 -17.13 1.33 -17.48
CA PHE A 232 -18.50 1.34 -17.00
C PHE A 232 -19.45 2.00 -18.00
N SER A 233 -20.09 1.15 -18.80
CA SER A 233 -21.13 1.55 -19.75
C SER A 233 -22.49 1.63 -19.05
N HIS A 234 -22.85 2.83 -18.59
CA HIS A 234 -24.16 3.10 -18.02
C HIS A 234 -25.21 3.28 -19.12
N ASN A 235 -26.22 2.42 -19.14
CA ASN A 235 -27.45 2.73 -19.86
C ASN A 235 -28.33 3.57 -18.92
N PHE A 236 -28.33 4.90 -19.09
CA PHE A 236 -29.26 5.79 -18.40
C PHE A 236 -30.70 5.58 -18.93
N GLN A 237 -31.33 4.52 -18.46
CA GLN A 237 -32.77 4.33 -18.37
C GLN A 237 -32.99 3.77 -16.97
N ALA A 238 -33.50 4.60 -16.06
CA ALA A 238 -33.77 4.24 -14.68
C ALA A 238 -34.88 3.18 -14.63
N GLU A 239 -34.51 1.92 -14.72
CA GLU A 239 -35.24 0.72 -14.34
C GLU A 239 -34.18 -0.39 -14.30
N ALA A 240 -34.12 -1.17 -13.22
CA ALA A 240 -33.19 -2.30 -13.09
C ALA A 240 -33.44 -3.29 -14.23
N LYS A 241 -32.70 -3.13 -15.32
CA LYS A 241 -32.84 -3.98 -16.49
C LYS A 241 -32.12 -5.28 -16.16
N ILE A 242 -32.91 -6.33 -15.92
CA ILE A 242 -32.40 -7.70 -15.88
C ILE A 242 -31.78 -7.97 -17.26
N ILE A 243 -30.47 -7.86 -17.36
CA ILE A 243 -29.76 -8.24 -18.57
C ILE A 243 -29.84 -9.77 -18.61
N THR A 244 -30.60 -10.29 -19.56
CA THR A 244 -30.59 -11.72 -19.87
C THR A 244 -29.28 -12.03 -20.61
N VAL A 245 -28.17 -12.07 -19.86
CA VAL A 245 -26.91 -12.63 -20.35
C VAL A 245 -27.18 -14.12 -20.58
N PRO A 246 -26.78 -14.71 -21.73
CA PRO A 246 -26.88 -16.14 -21.93
C PRO A 246 -26.26 -16.84 -20.72
N LYS A 247 -27.04 -17.66 -19.99
CA LYS A 247 -26.53 -18.39 -18.83
C LYS A 247 -25.31 -19.18 -19.31
N ARG A 248 -24.14 -18.81 -18.81
CA ARG A 248 -22.87 -19.51 -19.09
C ARG A 248 -23.11 -21.01 -18.86
N GLN A 249 -22.62 -21.84 -19.78
CA GLN A 249 -22.69 -23.28 -19.58
C GLN A 249 -21.87 -23.64 -18.33
N GLU A 250 -22.52 -24.27 -17.35
CA GLU A 250 -21.89 -24.74 -16.11
C GLU A 250 -20.65 -25.58 -16.43
N ASP A 251 -19.59 -25.36 -15.66
CA ASP A 251 -18.34 -26.10 -15.86
C ASP A 251 -18.50 -27.58 -15.48
N VAL A 252 -17.89 -28.46 -16.26
CA VAL A 252 -17.99 -29.92 -16.06
C VAL A 252 -16.61 -30.49 -15.77
N ALA A 253 -16.50 -31.37 -14.77
CA ALA A 253 -15.24 -32.06 -14.46
C ALA A 253 -14.70 -32.81 -15.69
N GLY A 254 -13.40 -32.66 -15.97
CA GLY A 254 -12.73 -33.23 -17.14
C GLY A 254 -12.89 -32.41 -18.42
N GLN A 255 -13.68 -31.32 -18.42
CA GLN A 255 -13.74 -30.38 -19.53
C GLN A 255 -12.39 -29.67 -19.69
N SER A 256 -11.90 -29.55 -20.93
CA SER A 256 -10.72 -28.74 -21.28
C SER A 256 -11.13 -27.47 -22.03
N LYS A 257 -10.49 -26.34 -21.71
CA LYS A 257 -10.74 -25.01 -22.28
C LYS A 257 -9.45 -24.20 -22.35
N VAL A 258 -9.44 -23.16 -23.19
CA VAL A 258 -8.38 -22.15 -23.22
C VAL A 258 -8.75 -20.99 -22.31
N PHE A 259 -7.86 -20.63 -21.39
CA PHE A 259 -7.95 -19.46 -20.53
C PHE A 259 -7.05 -18.35 -21.06
N LYS A 260 -7.50 -17.11 -20.94
CA LYS A 260 -6.77 -15.88 -21.26
C LYS A 260 -6.13 -15.33 -20.00
N LEU A 261 -4.83 -15.04 -20.04
CA LEU A 261 -4.04 -14.64 -18.87
C LEU A 261 -3.83 -13.12 -18.82
N ASP A 262 -4.03 -12.41 -19.93
CA ASP A 262 -3.81 -10.96 -20.07
C ASP A 262 -5.06 -10.23 -20.56
N ASN A 263 -5.02 -8.89 -20.55
CA ASN A 263 -6.12 -8.03 -21.00
C ASN A 263 -6.42 -8.16 -22.50
N SER A 264 -5.39 -8.42 -23.32
CA SER A 264 -5.57 -8.53 -24.77
C SER A 264 -6.14 -9.87 -25.21
N GLY A 265 -5.97 -10.92 -24.39
CA GLY A 265 -6.27 -12.30 -24.74
C GLY A 265 -5.17 -12.96 -25.57
N SER A 266 -4.00 -12.33 -25.70
CA SER A 266 -2.85 -12.85 -26.44
C SER A 266 -2.10 -13.93 -25.65
N ASP A 267 -2.05 -13.80 -24.33
CA ASP A 267 -1.47 -14.80 -23.47
C ASP A 267 -2.54 -15.79 -23.03
N THR A 268 -2.28 -17.08 -23.26
CA THR A 268 -3.25 -18.14 -23.01
C THR A 268 -2.60 -19.38 -22.42
N THR A 269 -3.44 -20.18 -21.75
CA THR A 269 -3.10 -21.54 -21.31
C THR A 269 -4.29 -22.48 -21.55
N THR A 270 -4.02 -23.72 -21.92
CA THR A 270 -5.06 -24.76 -21.99
C THR A 270 -5.13 -25.45 -20.62
N ALA A 271 -6.32 -25.54 -20.05
CA ALA A 271 -6.54 -26.11 -18.73
C ALA A 271 -7.74 -27.04 -18.72
N THR A 272 -7.70 -28.01 -17.81
CA THR A 272 -8.78 -28.96 -17.58
C THR A 272 -9.38 -28.77 -16.19
N ALA A 273 -10.71 -28.82 -16.09
CA ALA A 273 -11.44 -28.81 -14.82
C ALA A 273 -11.12 -30.09 -14.04
N ARG A 274 -10.30 -29.97 -12.97
CA ARG A 274 -9.87 -31.11 -12.16
C ARG A 274 -10.80 -31.37 -10.98
N LYS A 275 -11.53 -30.36 -10.52
CA LYS A 275 -12.52 -30.50 -9.45
C LYS A 275 -13.67 -29.51 -9.62
N ILE A 276 -14.87 -30.00 -9.36
CA ILE A 276 -16.09 -29.20 -9.24
C ILE A 276 -16.71 -29.56 -7.88
N VAL A 277 -16.89 -28.59 -7.01
CA VAL A 277 -17.57 -28.72 -5.72
C VAL A 277 -18.86 -27.94 -5.80
N SER A 278 -19.95 -28.59 -6.21
CA SER A 278 -21.25 -27.95 -6.42
C SER A 278 -22.14 -28.02 -5.18
N ASN A 279 -23.13 -27.14 -5.15
CA ASN A 279 -24.20 -27.12 -4.15
C ASN A 279 -23.70 -26.92 -2.70
N VAL A 280 -22.64 -26.15 -2.52
CA VAL A 280 -22.16 -25.79 -1.19
C VAL A 280 -23.03 -24.67 -0.64
N SER A 281 -23.67 -24.91 0.51
CA SER A 281 -24.48 -23.88 1.17
C SER A 281 -23.57 -22.89 1.87
N SER A 282 -23.80 -21.59 1.66
CA SER A 282 -23.19 -20.49 2.41
C SER A 282 -24.26 -19.51 2.88
N VAL A 283 -23.84 -18.49 3.65
CA VAL A 283 -24.73 -17.39 4.05
C VAL A 283 -25.22 -16.54 2.88
N PHE A 284 -24.54 -16.63 1.72
CA PHE A 284 -24.89 -15.94 0.47
C PHE A 284 -25.50 -16.89 -0.58
N GLY A 285 -26.12 -17.99 -0.13
CA GLY A 285 -26.82 -18.92 -1.00
C GLY A 285 -25.96 -20.13 -1.38
N THR A 286 -26.23 -20.73 -2.54
CA THR A 286 -25.59 -21.97 -2.96
C THR A 286 -24.46 -21.68 -3.93
N LYS A 287 -23.23 -22.03 -3.55
CA LYS A 287 -22.01 -21.78 -4.31
C LYS A 287 -21.46 -23.04 -4.96
N THR A 288 -20.68 -22.85 -6.03
CA THR A 288 -19.93 -23.89 -6.74
C THR A 288 -18.47 -23.45 -6.89
N LEU A 289 -17.53 -24.28 -6.45
CA LEU A 289 -16.09 -24.06 -6.68
C LEU A 289 -15.60 -24.90 -7.86
N ASN A 290 -14.92 -24.26 -8.81
CA ASN A 290 -14.34 -24.86 -10.00
C ASN A 290 -12.80 -24.74 -9.94
N ILE A 291 -12.09 -25.85 -9.76
CA ILE A 291 -10.61 -25.85 -9.82
C ILE A 291 -10.15 -26.37 -11.17
N TRP A 292 -9.46 -25.50 -11.89
CA TRP A 292 -8.84 -25.77 -13.18
C TRP A 292 -7.34 -25.81 -13.01
N VAL A 293 -6.68 -26.73 -13.71
CA VAL A 293 -5.22 -26.82 -13.73
C VAL A 293 -4.78 -26.81 -15.18
N SER A 294 -3.78 -25.97 -15.50
CA SER A 294 -3.19 -25.96 -16.84
C SER A 294 -2.63 -27.34 -17.16
N ASP A 295 -2.89 -27.80 -18.39
CA ASP A 295 -2.59 -29.18 -18.77
C ASP A 295 -1.09 -29.47 -18.78
N ASP A 296 -0.28 -28.43 -18.92
CA ASP A 296 1.18 -28.49 -18.85
C ASP A 296 1.74 -28.65 -17.42
N SER A 297 0.92 -28.40 -16.40
CA SER A 297 1.29 -28.37 -14.98
C SER A 297 0.66 -29.49 -14.13
N PHE A 298 -0.26 -30.28 -14.70
CA PHE A 298 -0.95 -31.37 -14.00
C PHE A 298 -0.27 -32.72 -14.22
N ASP A 299 -0.08 -33.49 -13.15
CA ASP A 299 0.40 -34.88 -13.22
C ASP A 299 -0.76 -35.87 -13.44
N ALA A 300 -0.86 -36.41 -14.64
CA ALA A 300 -1.84 -37.45 -15.00
C ALA A 300 -1.35 -38.89 -14.72
N GLY A 301 -0.29 -39.06 -13.92
CA GLY A 301 0.33 -40.35 -13.56
C GLY A 301 1.68 -40.60 -14.24
N SER A 302 2.24 -39.61 -14.94
CA SER A 302 3.53 -39.71 -15.64
C SER A 302 4.42 -38.47 -15.45
N GLY A 303 4.07 -37.60 -14.50
CA GLY A 303 4.60 -36.24 -14.38
C GLY A 303 3.91 -35.25 -15.33
N CYS A 304 4.43 -34.03 -15.33
CA CYS A 304 4.00 -32.90 -16.16
C CYS A 304 5.23 -32.22 -16.79
N SER A 305 5.04 -31.14 -17.54
CA SER A 305 6.15 -30.43 -18.20
C SER A 305 6.88 -29.43 -17.30
N LYS A 306 6.32 -29.14 -16.12
CA LYS A 306 6.89 -28.20 -15.14
C LYS A 306 7.85 -28.88 -14.17
N SER A 307 8.62 -28.05 -13.46
CA SER A 307 9.59 -28.47 -12.44
C SER A 307 8.91 -29.13 -11.23
N LYS A 308 7.67 -28.73 -10.94
CA LYS A 308 6.76 -29.32 -9.95
C LYS A 308 5.39 -29.49 -10.57
N CYS A 309 4.73 -30.60 -10.26
CA CYS A 309 3.45 -30.96 -10.87
C CYS A 309 2.34 -30.98 -9.84
N VAL A 310 1.24 -30.34 -10.18
CA VAL A 310 0.01 -30.41 -9.41
C VAL A 310 -0.60 -31.79 -9.55
N THR A 311 -0.87 -32.45 -8.44
CA THR A 311 -1.52 -33.76 -8.38
C THR A 311 -2.99 -33.62 -8.01
N GLN A 312 -3.79 -34.67 -8.24
CA GLN A 312 -5.20 -34.66 -7.84
C GLN A 312 -5.38 -34.48 -6.32
N ALA A 313 -4.48 -35.03 -5.49
CA ALA A 313 -4.53 -34.86 -4.04
C ALA A 313 -4.35 -33.38 -3.62
N MET A 314 -3.48 -32.65 -4.31
CA MET A 314 -3.28 -31.21 -4.10
C MET A 314 -4.53 -30.41 -4.49
N VAL A 315 -5.17 -30.77 -5.61
CA VAL A 315 -6.44 -30.17 -6.05
C VAL A 315 -7.55 -30.40 -5.02
N ASP A 316 -7.68 -31.62 -4.50
CA ASP A 316 -8.68 -31.95 -3.49
C ASP A 316 -8.44 -31.20 -2.18
N ALA A 317 -7.18 -31.07 -1.75
CA ALA A 317 -6.79 -30.29 -0.56
C ALA A 317 -7.08 -28.80 -0.71
N LEU A 318 -6.79 -28.21 -1.89
CA LEU A 318 -7.15 -26.82 -2.18
C LEU A 318 -8.67 -26.61 -2.14
N ALA A 319 -9.43 -27.54 -2.74
CA ALA A 319 -10.89 -27.46 -2.74
C ALA A 319 -11.45 -27.43 -1.30
N SER A 320 -11.02 -28.35 -0.44
CA SER A 320 -11.50 -28.40 0.95
C SER A 320 -11.06 -27.20 1.79
N THR A 321 -9.94 -26.57 1.44
CA THR A 321 -9.44 -25.39 2.16
C THR A 321 -10.17 -24.12 1.77
N PHE A 322 -10.61 -24.03 0.51
CA PHE A 322 -11.26 -22.83 -0.02
C PHE A 322 -12.78 -22.83 0.18
N LEU A 323 -13.48 -23.90 -0.23
CA LEU A 323 -14.93 -24.00 -0.15
C LEU A 323 -15.38 -25.45 0.06
N GLN A 324 -15.95 -25.74 1.23
CA GLN A 324 -16.51 -27.02 1.62
C GLN A 324 -17.84 -26.85 2.37
N ALA A 325 -18.58 -27.94 2.55
CA ALA A 325 -19.81 -27.89 3.32
C ALA A 325 -19.51 -27.63 4.80
N GLY A 326 -20.27 -26.71 5.41
CA GLY A 326 -20.13 -26.34 6.80
C GLY A 326 -20.31 -24.84 6.98
N SER A 327 -19.89 -24.34 8.14
CA SER A 327 -19.81 -22.91 8.44
C SER A 327 -18.59 -22.68 9.31
N ASP A 328 -17.90 -21.56 9.13
CA ASP A 328 -16.68 -21.18 9.83
C ASP A 328 -15.56 -22.25 9.71
N ASN A 329 -15.47 -22.93 8.56
CA ASN A 329 -14.52 -24.05 8.39
C ASN A 329 -13.64 -23.96 7.13
N ASP A 330 -13.74 -22.90 6.35
CA ASP A 330 -12.93 -22.68 5.16
C ASP A 330 -12.68 -21.19 4.88
N LEU A 331 -11.82 -20.93 3.90
CA LEU A 331 -11.43 -19.58 3.54
C LEU A 331 -12.61 -18.74 3.05
N TYR A 332 -13.55 -19.35 2.32
CA TYR A 332 -14.74 -18.67 1.83
C TYR A 332 -15.54 -18.10 3.00
N ASP A 333 -15.85 -18.93 4.00
CA ASP A 333 -16.58 -18.52 5.19
C ASP A 333 -15.86 -17.40 5.93
N TRP A 334 -14.56 -17.56 6.20
CA TRP A 334 -13.83 -16.62 7.06
C TRP A 334 -13.69 -15.23 6.46
N VAL A 335 -13.50 -15.12 5.14
CA VAL A 335 -13.30 -13.84 4.46
C VAL A 335 -14.67 -13.21 4.11
N SER A 336 -15.61 -13.99 3.57
CA SER A 336 -16.94 -13.47 3.22
C SER A 336 -17.78 -13.09 4.45
N ASN A 337 -17.52 -13.70 5.62
CA ASN A 337 -18.11 -13.28 6.90
C ASN A 337 -17.73 -11.84 7.27
N VAL A 338 -16.55 -11.38 6.89
CA VAL A 338 -16.11 -9.98 7.13
C VAL A 338 -16.59 -9.06 6.04
N TYR A 339 -16.51 -9.47 4.78
CA TYR A 339 -16.60 -8.54 3.66
C TYR A 339 -17.86 -8.65 2.80
N GLY A 340 -18.67 -9.68 3.00
CA GLY A 340 -19.86 -9.90 2.18
C GLY A 340 -19.60 -10.83 0.99
N GLU A 341 -20.58 -10.85 0.08
CA GLU A 341 -20.59 -11.73 -1.09
C GLU A 341 -19.59 -11.27 -2.16
N GLU A 342 -18.99 -12.23 -2.87
CA GLU A 342 -17.98 -11.98 -3.90
C GLU A 342 -18.53 -11.47 -5.23
N TRP A 343 -19.79 -11.80 -5.52
CA TRP A 343 -20.49 -11.41 -6.73
C TRP A 343 -21.98 -11.70 -6.61
N GLY A 344 -22.80 -10.89 -7.25
CA GLY A 344 -24.24 -11.09 -7.26
C GLY A 344 -24.91 -10.47 -8.48
N SER A 345 -26.24 -10.60 -8.52
CA SER A 345 -27.04 -10.21 -9.70
C SER A 345 -27.14 -8.70 -9.93
N ASN A 346 -26.78 -7.87 -8.95
CA ASN A 346 -26.84 -6.42 -9.05
C ASN A 346 -25.51 -5.86 -9.55
N THR A 347 -25.49 -5.35 -10.79
CA THR A 347 -24.31 -4.69 -11.37
C THR A 347 -24.41 -3.17 -11.33
N ASN A 348 -25.34 -2.62 -10.53
CA ASN A 348 -25.62 -1.19 -10.43
C ASN A 348 -25.87 -0.51 -11.81
N GLY A 349 -26.51 -1.25 -12.73
CA GLY A 349 -26.83 -0.77 -14.08
C GLY A 349 -25.66 -0.80 -15.07
N ILE A 350 -24.49 -1.31 -14.69
CA ILE A 350 -23.34 -1.50 -15.58
C ILE A 350 -23.64 -2.67 -16.51
N SER A 351 -23.77 -2.37 -17.81
CA SER A 351 -24.41 -3.29 -18.75
C SER A 351 -23.49 -4.34 -19.39
N ASN A 352 -22.19 -4.16 -19.24
CA ASN A 352 -21.15 -4.98 -19.85
C ASN A 352 -20.45 -5.94 -18.87
N MET A 353 -21.08 -6.23 -17.73
CA MET A 353 -20.59 -7.22 -16.77
C MET A 353 -21.26 -8.58 -16.97
N ILE A 354 -20.60 -9.62 -16.47
CA ILE A 354 -21.19 -10.96 -16.44
C ILE A 354 -22.35 -11.04 -15.43
N GLY A 355 -23.31 -11.93 -15.70
CA GLY A 355 -24.35 -12.27 -14.75
C GLY A 355 -23.83 -13.17 -13.62
N ASP A 356 -24.56 -13.21 -12.51
CA ASP A 356 -24.28 -14.12 -11.41
C ASP A 356 -24.54 -15.58 -11.80
N THR A 357 -23.52 -16.43 -11.62
CA THR A 357 -23.58 -17.88 -11.82
C THR A 357 -23.39 -18.66 -10.52
N ASN A 358 -23.13 -18.01 -9.39
CA ASN A 358 -22.71 -18.63 -8.13
C ASN A 358 -21.50 -19.55 -8.25
N GLU A 359 -20.65 -19.33 -9.27
CA GLU A 359 -19.43 -20.09 -9.49
C GLU A 359 -18.21 -19.26 -9.14
N ILE A 360 -17.27 -19.85 -8.40
CA ILE A 360 -15.94 -19.29 -8.15
C ILE A 360 -14.93 -20.23 -8.83
N THR A 361 -14.03 -19.68 -9.63
CA THR A 361 -13.01 -20.46 -10.35
C THR A 361 -11.62 -20.20 -9.78
N ILE A 362 -10.84 -21.25 -9.53
CA ILE A 362 -9.39 -21.13 -9.30
C ILE A 362 -8.66 -21.78 -10.47
N LEU A 363 -7.82 -21.01 -11.16
CA LEU A 363 -6.92 -21.52 -12.19
C LEU A 363 -5.50 -21.66 -11.63
N LEU A 364 -5.06 -22.90 -11.45
CA LEU A 364 -3.66 -23.23 -11.20
C LEU A 364 -2.91 -23.26 -12.54
N THR A 365 -1.98 -22.33 -12.73
CA THR A 365 -1.14 -22.22 -13.93
C THR A 365 0.25 -21.69 -13.55
N ASP A 366 1.28 -21.96 -14.35
CA ASP A 366 2.61 -21.35 -14.19
C ASP A 366 2.53 -19.85 -14.53
N ILE A 367 2.44 -19.01 -13.51
CA ILE A 367 2.26 -17.56 -13.67
C ILE A 367 3.56 -16.98 -14.21
N SER A 368 3.46 -16.07 -15.18
CA SER A 368 4.64 -15.53 -15.90
C SER A 368 5.44 -16.55 -16.72
N LYS A 369 5.03 -17.84 -16.73
CA LYS A 369 5.68 -18.94 -17.47
C LYS A 369 7.16 -19.10 -17.13
N ASP A 370 7.51 -18.87 -15.86
CA ASP A 370 8.90 -18.87 -15.40
C ASP A 370 9.34 -20.23 -14.84
N ASN A 371 8.38 -21.13 -14.56
CA ASN A 371 8.59 -22.46 -14.02
C ASN A 371 9.41 -22.46 -12.70
N ASN A 372 9.27 -21.39 -11.91
CA ASN A 372 10.12 -21.08 -10.77
C ASN A 372 9.59 -21.68 -9.46
N THR A 373 10.50 -22.19 -8.63
CA THR A 373 10.19 -22.81 -7.33
C THR A 373 10.64 -21.98 -6.13
N ASN A 374 11.26 -20.82 -6.36
CA ASN A 374 11.93 -20.03 -5.32
C ASN A 374 11.22 -18.69 -5.04
N GLY A 375 9.99 -18.54 -5.51
CA GLY A 375 9.16 -17.34 -5.34
C GLY A 375 8.86 -16.63 -6.64
N GLY A 376 7.92 -15.70 -6.57
CA GLY A 376 7.32 -15.03 -7.73
C GLY A 376 5.95 -14.49 -7.35
N VAL A 377 5.09 -14.31 -8.35
CA VAL A 377 3.68 -13.99 -8.12
C VAL A 377 2.97 -15.28 -7.71
N LEU A 378 2.47 -15.33 -6.47
CA LEU A 378 1.76 -16.51 -5.97
C LEU A 378 0.35 -16.59 -6.53
N GLY A 379 -0.37 -15.49 -6.54
CA GLY A 379 -1.71 -15.43 -7.10
C GLY A 379 -2.13 -14.01 -7.36
N PHE A 380 -3.24 -13.86 -8.08
CA PHE A 380 -3.90 -12.57 -8.28
C PHE A 380 -5.37 -12.75 -8.63
N PHE A 381 -6.19 -11.78 -8.24
CA PHE A 381 -7.52 -11.53 -8.77
C PHE A 381 -7.44 -10.48 -9.89
N HIS A 382 -8.09 -10.73 -11.02
CA HIS A 382 -8.15 -9.77 -12.13
C HIS A 382 -9.60 -9.43 -12.49
N PRO A 383 -10.06 -8.18 -12.28
CA PRO A 383 -11.45 -7.81 -12.53
C PRO A 383 -11.87 -7.87 -14.01
N LYS A 384 -10.93 -8.06 -14.95
CA LYS A 384 -11.23 -8.18 -16.38
C LYS A 384 -12.19 -9.33 -16.66
N ASP A 385 -12.07 -10.41 -15.88
CA ASP A 385 -12.83 -11.62 -16.09
C ASP A 385 -14.30 -11.46 -15.68
N ASN A 386 -14.62 -10.41 -14.92
CA ASN A 386 -15.99 -10.02 -14.56
C ASN A 386 -16.73 -9.25 -15.67
N PHE A 387 -16.04 -8.89 -16.76
CA PHE A 387 -16.65 -8.20 -17.91
C PHE A 387 -17.00 -9.17 -19.04
N LEU A 388 -17.94 -8.78 -19.89
CA LEU A 388 -18.21 -9.49 -21.14
C LEU A 388 -16.99 -9.39 -22.07
N SER A 389 -16.69 -10.49 -22.76
CA SER A 389 -15.59 -10.61 -23.73
C SER A 389 -15.71 -9.65 -24.93
N THR A 390 -16.94 -9.18 -25.19
CA THR A 390 -17.23 -8.13 -26.17
C THR A 390 -16.75 -6.74 -25.73
N SER A 391 -16.54 -6.54 -24.44
CA SER A 391 -16.01 -5.29 -23.86
C SER A 391 -14.54 -5.40 -23.51
N VAL A 392 -14.10 -6.57 -23.01
CA VAL A 392 -12.69 -6.84 -22.70
C VAL A 392 -12.28 -8.15 -23.37
N SER A 393 -11.48 -8.08 -24.43
CA SER A 393 -11.12 -9.25 -25.24
C SER A 393 -10.42 -10.34 -24.43
N GLY A 394 -9.64 -9.96 -23.42
CA GLY A 394 -8.95 -10.85 -22.46
C GLY A 394 -9.83 -11.48 -21.38
N SER A 395 -11.12 -11.16 -21.32
CA SER A 395 -12.02 -11.72 -20.32
C SER A 395 -12.29 -13.22 -20.55
N ASN A 396 -12.28 -13.97 -19.44
CA ASN A 396 -12.74 -15.35 -19.33
C ASN A 396 -14.20 -15.48 -18.88
N GLU A 397 -14.90 -14.35 -18.71
CA GLU A 397 -16.32 -14.22 -18.36
C GLU A 397 -16.72 -15.07 -17.14
N ARG A 398 -16.01 -14.87 -16.02
CA ARG A 398 -16.17 -15.62 -14.77
C ARG A 398 -15.59 -14.89 -13.56
N ILE A 399 -16.06 -15.28 -12.38
CA ILE A 399 -15.44 -14.92 -11.10
C ILE A 399 -14.25 -15.87 -10.88
N MET A 400 -13.03 -15.35 -10.85
CA MET A 400 -11.86 -16.23 -10.79
C MET A 400 -10.60 -15.66 -10.15
N PHE A 401 -9.79 -16.59 -9.64
CA PHE A 401 -8.40 -16.40 -9.22
C PHE A 401 -7.44 -17.08 -10.18
N TYR A 402 -6.24 -16.51 -10.23
CA TYR A 402 -5.06 -17.13 -10.78
C TYR A 402 -4.12 -17.50 -9.62
N ALA A 403 -3.58 -18.71 -9.65
CA ALA A 403 -2.65 -19.21 -8.64
C ALA A 403 -1.50 -19.96 -9.31
N ASP A 404 -0.29 -19.77 -8.80
CA ASP A 404 0.91 -20.37 -9.38
C ASP A 404 0.96 -21.88 -9.10
N ALA A 405 0.86 -22.67 -10.17
CA ALA A 405 0.83 -24.13 -10.07
C ALA A 405 2.16 -24.72 -9.57
N VAL A 406 3.29 -24.11 -9.94
CA VAL A 406 4.64 -24.63 -9.65
C VAL A 406 4.98 -24.39 -8.18
N LEU A 407 4.72 -23.18 -7.69
CA LEU A 407 4.88 -22.82 -6.28
C LEU A 407 3.89 -23.61 -5.40
N PHE A 408 2.62 -23.74 -5.81
CA PHE A 408 1.66 -24.53 -5.04
C PHE A 408 2.06 -26.02 -4.95
N ALA A 409 2.62 -26.60 -6.01
CA ALA A 409 3.12 -27.98 -5.99
C ALA A 409 4.48 -28.13 -5.29
N ASN A 410 5.11 -27.03 -4.85
CA ASN A 410 6.42 -27.05 -4.21
C ASN A 410 6.32 -27.31 -2.70
N GLY A 411 6.24 -28.59 -2.34
CA GLY A 411 6.27 -29.02 -0.94
C GLY A 411 7.65 -28.89 -0.29
N ASP A 412 7.71 -29.15 1.02
CA ASP A 412 8.94 -29.05 1.79
C ASP A 412 9.95 -30.16 1.40
N SER A 413 11.24 -29.87 1.49
CA SER A 413 12.33 -30.74 0.99
C SER A 413 12.49 -32.09 1.73
N ILE A 414 11.66 -32.37 2.73
CA ILE A 414 11.84 -33.48 3.69
C ILE A 414 10.67 -34.50 3.65
N GLY A 415 9.64 -34.32 2.81
CA GLY A 415 8.44 -35.16 2.90
C GLY A 415 7.61 -35.34 1.62
N VAL A 416 6.46 -36.00 1.80
CA VAL A 416 5.33 -35.96 0.86
C VAL A 416 4.68 -34.60 1.01
N TRP A 417 4.34 -33.95 -0.10
CA TRP A 417 3.65 -32.66 -0.13
C TRP A 417 2.48 -32.62 0.86
N SER A 418 2.35 -31.51 1.59
CA SER A 418 1.24 -31.22 2.48
C SER A 418 0.72 -29.81 2.20
N ILE A 419 -0.60 -29.61 2.40
CA ILE A 419 -1.18 -28.26 2.39
C ILE A 419 -0.59 -27.36 3.49
N ASP A 420 0.01 -27.98 4.51
CA ASP A 420 0.68 -27.29 5.62
C ASP A 420 2.16 -26.93 5.33
N ASP A 421 2.71 -27.30 4.18
CA ASP A 421 4.07 -26.94 3.75
C ASP A 421 4.17 -25.43 3.44
N PHE A 422 5.39 -24.90 3.34
CA PHE A 422 5.63 -23.45 3.20
C PHE A 422 4.88 -22.83 2.00
N TRP A 423 5.18 -23.26 0.77
CA TRP A 423 4.57 -22.64 -0.42
C TRP A 423 3.06 -22.84 -0.55
N PRO A 424 2.50 -24.03 -0.26
CA PRO A 424 1.05 -24.20 -0.20
C PRO A 424 0.38 -23.25 0.80
N LYS A 425 0.96 -23.02 1.98
CA LYS A 425 0.40 -22.07 2.95
C LYS A 425 0.51 -20.62 2.52
N GLU A 426 1.64 -20.22 1.96
CA GLU A 426 1.79 -18.88 1.37
C GLU A 426 0.73 -18.65 0.27
N MET A 427 0.43 -19.70 -0.53
CA MET A 427 -0.66 -19.65 -1.51
C MET A 427 -2.03 -19.48 -0.86
N ILE A 428 -2.35 -20.21 0.21
CA ILE A 428 -3.64 -20.05 0.91
C ILE A 428 -3.77 -18.67 1.55
N SER A 429 -2.69 -18.12 2.14
CA SER A 429 -2.65 -16.74 2.64
C SER A 429 -2.89 -15.74 1.50
N THR A 430 -2.23 -15.94 0.36
CA THR A 430 -2.42 -15.12 -0.85
C THR A 430 -3.85 -15.22 -1.38
N LEU A 431 -4.48 -16.39 -1.37
CA LEU A 431 -5.89 -16.51 -1.78
C LEU A 431 -6.81 -15.74 -0.83
N ALA A 432 -6.50 -15.62 0.46
CA ALA A 432 -7.26 -14.79 1.39
C ALA A 432 -7.19 -13.31 0.99
N HIS A 433 -5.98 -12.85 0.68
CA HIS A 433 -5.67 -11.51 0.19
C HIS A 433 -6.43 -11.19 -1.10
N GLU A 434 -6.30 -12.05 -2.11
CA GLU A 434 -6.96 -11.86 -3.40
C GLU A 434 -8.48 -12.00 -3.30
N PHE A 435 -8.99 -12.82 -2.38
CA PHE A 435 -10.43 -12.95 -2.18
C PHE A 435 -11.03 -11.70 -1.54
N GLN A 436 -10.29 -11.03 -0.64
CA GLN A 436 -10.66 -9.70 -0.19
C GLN A 436 -10.77 -8.73 -1.38
N HIS A 437 -9.80 -8.71 -2.30
CA HIS A 437 -9.85 -7.82 -3.47
C HIS A 437 -11.04 -8.12 -4.39
N MET A 438 -11.37 -9.41 -4.57
CA MET A 438 -12.54 -9.83 -5.34
C MET A 438 -13.84 -9.31 -4.73
N ILE A 439 -14.03 -9.52 -3.43
CA ILE A 439 -15.21 -9.02 -2.71
C ILE A 439 -15.23 -7.48 -2.74
N HIS A 440 -14.09 -6.82 -2.52
CA HIS A 440 -13.96 -5.37 -2.57
C HIS A 440 -14.43 -4.81 -3.92
N PHE A 441 -13.98 -5.41 -5.02
CA PHE A 441 -14.38 -4.98 -6.35
C PHE A 441 -15.91 -5.01 -6.50
N TYR A 442 -16.58 -6.08 -6.08
CA TYR A 442 -18.04 -6.13 -6.14
C TYR A 442 -18.71 -5.20 -5.12
N GLN A 443 -18.45 -5.39 -3.83
CA GLN A 443 -19.15 -4.69 -2.75
C GLN A 443 -18.89 -3.19 -2.77
N LYS A 444 -17.64 -2.76 -2.93
CA LYS A 444 -17.29 -1.34 -2.87
C LYS A 444 -17.32 -0.69 -4.24
N THR A 445 -16.58 -1.23 -5.21
CA THR A 445 -16.46 -0.59 -6.53
C THR A 445 -17.72 -0.67 -7.38
N ILE A 446 -18.46 -1.79 -7.36
CA ILE A 446 -19.67 -1.93 -8.19
C ILE A 446 -20.92 -1.43 -7.46
N LEU A 447 -21.12 -1.82 -6.20
CA LEU A 447 -22.38 -1.51 -5.50
C LEU A 447 -22.39 -0.13 -4.85
N LEU A 448 -21.28 0.35 -4.31
CA LEU A 448 -21.26 1.54 -3.45
C LEU A 448 -20.68 2.80 -4.11
N THR A 449 -19.78 2.69 -5.09
CA THR A 449 -19.22 3.85 -5.79
C THR A 449 -19.94 4.04 -7.13
N PRO A 450 -20.85 5.05 -7.29
CA PRO A 450 -21.72 5.15 -8.46
C PRO A 450 -20.98 5.40 -9.79
N ASN A 451 -19.80 6.02 -9.73
CA ASN A 451 -18.91 6.20 -10.89
C ASN A 451 -17.87 5.09 -11.00
N GLY A 452 -17.86 4.17 -10.03
CA GLY A 452 -16.88 3.11 -9.90
C GLY A 452 -15.46 3.63 -9.68
N ASP A 453 -15.35 4.78 -9.00
CA ASP A 453 -14.08 5.35 -8.57
C ASP A 453 -13.34 4.30 -7.72
N PRO A 454 -12.06 4.02 -8.02
CA PRO A 454 -11.30 3.04 -7.26
C PRO A 454 -11.04 3.58 -5.86
N THR A 455 -11.19 2.71 -4.86
CA THR A 455 -10.66 2.96 -3.52
C THR A 455 -9.16 3.20 -3.59
N ASP A 456 -8.67 4.16 -2.82
CA ASP A 456 -7.24 4.41 -2.63
C ASP A 456 -6.50 3.10 -2.38
N THR A 457 -5.40 2.91 -3.12
CA THR A 457 -4.67 1.64 -3.11
C THR A 457 -4.24 1.24 -1.71
N TRP A 458 -3.76 2.20 -0.90
CA TRP A 458 -3.32 1.89 0.47
C TRP A 458 -4.45 1.32 1.33
N ILE A 459 -5.71 1.71 1.14
CA ILE A 459 -6.87 1.19 1.89
C ILE A 459 -7.21 -0.22 1.42
N ASN A 460 -7.27 -0.42 0.10
CA ASN A 460 -7.57 -1.74 -0.45
C ASN A 460 -6.53 -2.78 -0.01
N GLU A 461 -5.25 -2.41 -0.08
CA GLU A 461 -4.14 -3.25 0.35
C GLU A 461 -4.07 -3.40 1.88
N MET A 462 -4.42 -2.35 2.64
CA MET A 462 -4.57 -2.46 4.10
C MET A 462 -5.59 -3.54 4.46
N LEU A 463 -6.78 -3.52 3.83
CA LEU A 463 -7.82 -4.52 4.09
C LEU A 463 -7.33 -5.93 3.72
N ALA A 464 -6.67 -6.09 2.58
CA ALA A 464 -6.12 -7.38 2.13
C ALA A 464 -5.04 -7.92 3.11
N GLU A 465 -4.04 -7.11 3.43
CA GLU A 465 -2.95 -7.47 4.36
C GLU A 465 -3.47 -7.73 5.78
N THR A 466 -4.50 -7.02 6.23
CA THR A 466 -5.10 -7.25 7.54
C THR A 466 -5.94 -8.52 7.56
N THR A 467 -6.52 -8.90 6.42
CA THR A 467 -7.24 -10.17 6.26
C THR A 467 -6.30 -11.34 6.49
N GLU A 468 -5.07 -11.28 5.97
CA GLU A 468 -4.06 -12.30 6.22
C GLU A 468 -3.70 -12.44 7.71
N ASP A 469 -3.57 -11.32 8.45
CA ASP A 469 -3.37 -11.36 9.92
C ASP A 469 -4.58 -12.00 10.61
N LEU A 470 -5.79 -11.63 10.19
CA LEU A 470 -7.04 -12.06 10.81
C LEU A 470 -7.31 -13.56 10.65
N VAL A 471 -7.00 -14.15 9.49
CA VAL A 471 -7.24 -15.58 9.22
C VAL A 471 -6.04 -16.47 9.51
N ALA A 472 -4.87 -15.91 9.85
CA ALA A 472 -3.62 -16.64 10.00
C ALA A 472 -3.73 -17.91 10.87
N THR A 473 -4.40 -17.83 12.03
CA THR A 473 -4.54 -19.00 12.92
C THR A 473 -5.44 -20.07 12.32
N LYS A 474 -6.50 -19.65 11.63
CA LYS A 474 -7.46 -20.54 10.95
C LYS A 474 -6.82 -21.32 9.81
N ILE A 475 -5.95 -20.67 9.03
CA ILE A 475 -5.16 -21.32 7.96
C ILE A 475 -3.82 -21.92 8.46
N LYS A 476 -3.56 -21.88 9.77
CA LYS A 476 -2.32 -22.36 10.41
C LYS A 476 -1.04 -21.74 9.83
N HIS A 477 -1.12 -20.47 9.44
CA HIS A 477 -0.03 -19.71 8.83
C HIS A 477 0.64 -18.80 9.86
N THR A 478 1.94 -18.52 9.70
CA THR A 478 2.64 -17.58 10.59
C THR A 478 2.13 -16.14 10.48
N GLY A 479 1.49 -15.82 9.35
CA GLY A 479 0.88 -14.52 9.09
C GLY A 479 1.89 -13.37 9.13
N SER A 480 1.36 -12.15 9.12
CA SER A 480 2.17 -10.92 9.08
C SER A 480 3.01 -10.71 10.33
N ARG A 481 2.62 -11.31 11.47
CA ARG A 481 3.41 -11.28 12.71
C ARG A 481 4.72 -12.04 12.60
N GLY A 482 4.84 -13.02 11.70
CA GLY A 482 6.01 -13.91 11.67
C GLY A 482 6.19 -14.70 12.97
N VAL A 483 5.10 -14.97 13.68
CA VAL A 483 5.03 -15.72 14.94
C VAL A 483 4.23 -16.98 14.66
N ALA A 484 4.52 -18.09 15.36
CA ALA A 484 3.78 -19.32 15.16
C ALA A 484 2.27 -19.10 15.38
N TYR A 485 1.43 -19.72 14.55
CA TYR A 485 -0.03 -19.57 14.61
C TYR A 485 -0.65 -20.06 15.92
N THR A 486 0.09 -20.85 16.71
CA THR A 486 -0.30 -21.32 18.05
C THR A 486 0.17 -20.40 19.18
N ASP A 487 0.91 -19.34 18.87
CA ASP A 487 1.49 -18.42 19.84
C ASP A 487 0.79 -17.05 19.74
N GLY A 488 -0.07 -16.77 20.71
CA GLY A 488 -0.80 -15.50 20.82
C GLY A 488 0.03 -14.35 21.39
N SER A 489 1.25 -14.64 21.85
CA SER A 489 2.17 -13.61 22.32
C SER A 489 2.78 -12.81 21.18
N ALA A 490 3.52 -11.76 21.54
CA ALA A 490 4.29 -10.95 20.59
C ALA A 490 5.56 -11.66 20.08
N GLY A 491 5.74 -12.96 20.36
CA GLY A 491 6.91 -13.73 19.97
C GLY A 491 8.18 -13.36 20.74
N SER A 492 9.29 -13.96 20.33
CA SER A 492 10.61 -13.72 20.92
C SER A 492 11.33 -12.52 20.32
N THR A 493 12.22 -11.90 21.10
CA THR A 493 13.12 -10.83 20.61
C THR A 493 14.06 -11.33 19.51
N GLY A 494 14.37 -10.47 18.53
CA GLY A 494 15.21 -10.80 17.39
C GLY A 494 14.47 -11.43 16.21
N ASN A 495 13.14 -11.36 16.18
CA ASN A 495 12.34 -11.92 15.07
C ASN A 495 12.64 -11.19 13.75
N THR A 496 12.97 -11.94 12.70
CA THR A 496 13.24 -11.42 11.35
C THR A 496 12.19 -11.88 10.33
N LEU A 497 11.12 -12.52 10.77
CA LEU A 497 10.05 -13.05 9.93
C LEU A 497 8.84 -12.11 9.92
N GLY A 498 7.93 -12.32 8.96
CA GLY A 498 6.72 -11.53 8.81
C GLY A 498 6.97 -10.13 8.20
N ARG A 499 5.97 -9.26 8.32
CA ARG A 499 5.97 -7.91 7.73
C ARG A 499 6.69 -6.88 8.61
N TYR A 500 6.69 -7.06 9.93
CA TYR A 500 7.11 -6.02 10.87
C TYR A 500 8.61 -5.67 10.89
N PRO A 501 9.57 -6.56 10.54
CA PRO A 501 10.95 -6.13 10.32
C PRO A 501 11.08 -5.08 9.22
N LEU A 502 10.28 -5.21 8.15
CA LEU A 502 10.29 -4.28 7.03
C LEU A 502 9.61 -2.96 7.40
N PHE A 503 8.50 -3.03 8.15
CA PHE A 503 7.87 -1.84 8.72
C PHE A 503 8.85 -1.10 9.63
N ASN A 504 9.51 -1.77 10.57
CA ASN A 504 10.44 -1.14 11.51
C ASN A 504 11.58 -0.39 10.83
N GLY A 505 12.12 -0.94 9.73
CA GLY A 505 13.15 -0.29 8.93
C GLY A 505 12.67 0.93 8.15
N ASN A 506 11.35 1.12 8.02
CA ASN A 506 10.70 2.12 7.17
C ASN A 506 9.48 2.77 7.86
N ASN A 507 9.44 2.81 9.19
CA ASN A 507 8.27 3.22 9.97
C ASN A 507 7.99 4.73 9.93
N THR A 508 8.76 5.48 9.13
CA THR A 508 8.56 6.91 8.85
C THR A 508 7.95 7.19 7.47
N LEU A 509 7.67 6.15 6.67
CA LEU A 509 7.02 6.32 5.38
C LEU A 509 5.61 6.90 5.55
N SER A 510 5.19 7.71 4.57
CA SER A 510 3.79 8.10 4.41
C SER A 510 2.90 6.87 4.36
N LEU A 511 1.81 6.85 5.14
CA LEU A 511 0.85 5.75 5.17
C LEU A 511 0.11 5.60 3.84
N THR A 512 -0.23 6.72 3.22
CA THR A 512 -1.12 6.80 2.04
C THR A 512 -0.38 6.75 0.71
N GLU A 513 0.90 7.14 0.68
CA GLU A 513 1.68 7.11 -0.56
C GLU A 513 1.95 5.66 -1.00
N TRP A 514 1.69 5.35 -2.27
CA TRP A 514 1.85 4.01 -2.81
C TRP A 514 2.87 3.98 -3.94
N ASN A 515 3.99 3.29 -3.73
CA ASN A 515 5.07 3.13 -4.70
C ASN A 515 5.21 1.67 -5.18
N SER A 516 4.24 0.82 -4.84
CA SER A 516 4.23 -0.62 -5.13
C SER A 516 5.47 -1.36 -4.61
N GLN A 517 5.98 -0.96 -3.44
CA GLN A 517 7.12 -1.60 -2.78
C GLN A 517 6.66 -2.46 -1.62
N LEU A 518 7.42 -3.49 -1.25
CA LEU A 518 7.11 -4.36 -0.09
C LEU A 518 6.93 -3.55 1.21
N SER A 519 7.64 -2.43 1.36
CA SER A 519 7.49 -1.55 2.51
C SER A 519 6.10 -0.92 2.60
N ASP A 520 5.44 -0.69 1.46
CA ASP A 520 4.09 -0.13 1.39
C ASP A 520 3.06 -1.11 1.97
N TYR A 521 3.18 -2.40 1.66
CA TYR A 521 2.36 -3.45 2.27
C TYR A 521 2.62 -3.55 3.79
N SER A 522 3.89 -3.45 4.21
CA SER A 522 4.24 -3.60 5.63
C SER A 522 3.68 -2.48 6.53
N LYS A 523 3.62 -1.22 6.03
CA LYS A 523 3.10 -0.08 6.81
C LYS A 523 1.59 -0.11 6.91
N VAL A 524 0.88 -0.48 5.83
CA VAL A 524 -0.58 -0.62 5.87
C VAL A 524 -1.01 -1.85 6.67
N ASN A 525 -0.24 -2.95 6.63
CA ASN A 525 -0.46 -4.10 7.51
C ASN A 525 -0.31 -3.69 8.99
N ALA A 526 0.74 -2.95 9.34
CA ALA A 526 0.91 -2.45 10.70
C ALA A 526 -0.28 -1.57 11.11
N PHE A 527 -0.70 -0.61 10.29
CA PHE A 527 -1.83 0.26 10.60
C PHE A 527 -3.17 -0.50 10.70
N GLY A 528 -3.47 -1.43 9.79
CA GLY A 528 -4.67 -2.25 9.87
C GLY A 528 -4.68 -3.18 11.09
N ALA A 529 -3.53 -3.74 11.46
CA ALA A 529 -3.35 -4.48 12.71
C ALA A 529 -3.61 -3.61 13.95
N PHE A 530 -3.27 -2.32 13.90
CA PHE A 530 -3.66 -1.35 14.92
C PHE A 530 -5.17 -1.13 14.95
N LEU A 531 -5.81 -0.96 13.79
CA LEU A 531 -7.25 -0.70 13.71
C LEU A 531 -8.07 -1.84 14.34
N ILE A 532 -7.82 -3.09 13.96
CA ILE A 532 -8.59 -4.23 14.50
C ILE A 532 -8.44 -4.40 16.01
N ARG A 533 -7.31 -3.96 16.58
CA ARG A 533 -7.04 -4.08 18.04
C ARG A 533 -7.67 -2.96 18.85
N ASN A 534 -7.95 -1.80 18.24
CA ASN A 534 -8.42 -0.62 18.95
C ASN A 534 -9.88 -0.23 18.59
N TYR A 535 -10.40 -0.69 17.45
CA TYR A 535 -11.64 -0.21 16.85
C TYR A 535 -12.63 -1.30 16.43
N GLY A 536 -12.73 -2.39 17.19
CA GLY A 536 -13.83 -3.35 17.03
C GLY A 536 -13.52 -4.57 16.17
N GLY A 537 -12.26 -5.01 16.12
CA GLY A 537 -11.90 -6.31 15.55
C GLY A 537 -12.17 -6.38 14.05
N ALA A 538 -12.63 -7.53 13.57
CA ALA A 538 -12.98 -7.74 12.17
C ALA A 538 -14.07 -6.78 11.66
N LYS A 539 -14.96 -6.29 12.55
CA LYS A 539 -16.03 -5.36 12.17
C LYS A 539 -15.48 -4.07 11.56
N ILE A 540 -14.32 -3.55 12.00
CA ILE A 540 -13.78 -2.32 11.41
C ILE A 540 -13.47 -2.50 9.92
N LEU A 541 -12.99 -3.67 9.53
CA LEU A 541 -12.67 -3.98 8.14
C LEU A 541 -13.94 -4.04 7.29
N HIS A 542 -15.00 -4.65 7.84
CA HIS A 542 -16.33 -4.64 7.24
C HIS A 542 -16.83 -3.19 7.03
N ASP A 543 -16.77 -2.36 8.07
CA ASP A 543 -17.31 -1.00 8.04
C ASP A 543 -16.54 -0.10 7.07
N ILE A 544 -15.23 -0.28 6.93
CA ILE A 544 -14.40 0.40 5.91
C ILE A 544 -14.83 -0.01 4.50
N MET A 545 -15.11 -1.30 4.29
CA MET A 545 -15.54 -1.79 2.98
C MET A 545 -16.95 -1.32 2.61
N HIS A 546 -17.86 -1.20 3.58
CA HIS A 546 -19.29 -0.95 3.35
C HIS A 546 -19.71 0.51 3.52
N ASN A 547 -18.79 1.44 3.25
CA ASN A 547 -19.11 2.87 3.12
C ASN A 547 -18.72 3.38 1.72
N ALA A 548 -19.28 4.53 1.33
CA ALA A 548 -19.13 5.09 -0.01
C ALA A 548 -17.84 5.91 -0.22
N PHE A 549 -17.07 6.16 0.84
CA PHE A 549 -15.81 6.90 0.75
C PHE A 549 -14.72 6.01 0.15
N VAL A 550 -13.85 6.60 -0.67
CA VAL A 550 -12.77 5.90 -1.38
C VAL A 550 -11.38 6.29 -0.88
N ASP A 551 -11.30 7.32 -0.04
CA ASP A 551 -10.10 7.91 0.53
C ASP A 551 -10.05 7.66 2.05
N GLU A 552 -9.17 8.35 2.80
CA GLU A 552 -9.03 8.19 4.25
C GLU A 552 -10.33 8.38 5.03
N GLN A 553 -11.32 9.09 4.47
CA GLN A 553 -12.62 9.27 5.09
C GLN A 553 -13.36 7.92 5.26
N ALA A 554 -13.05 6.92 4.44
CA ALA A 554 -13.57 5.56 4.60
C ALA A 554 -13.13 4.93 5.92
N VAL A 555 -11.90 5.20 6.35
CA VAL A 555 -11.36 4.72 7.63
C VAL A 555 -11.94 5.53 8.79
N VAL A 556 -11.99 6.85 8.65
CA VAL A 556 -12.54 7.74 9.69
C VAL A 556 -14.02 7.44 9.96
N ASP A 557 -14.83 7.29 8.90
CA ASP A 557 -16.25 6.98 9.01
C ASP A 557 -16.49 5.64 9.73
N ALA A 558 -15.71 4.61 9.37
CA ALA A 558 -15.77 3.30 10.03
C ALA A 558 -15.35 3.39 11.51
N VAL A 559 -14.29 4.13 11.82
CA VAL A 559 -13.82 4.33 13.20
C VAL A 559 -14.88 5.05 14.03
N HIS A 560 -15.62 6.02 13.48
CA HIS A 560 -16.69 6.71 14.21
C HIS A 560 -17.78 5.78 14.71
N GLN A 561 -17.97 4.63 14.06
CA GLN A 561 -18.92 3.59 14.48
C GLN A 561 -18.41 2.72 15.63
N ALA A 562 -17.11 2.74 15.92
CA ALA A 562 -16.52 1.99 17.03
C ALA A 562 -16.68 2.75 18.37
N ALA A 563 -16.82 2.00 19.47
CA ALA A 563 -17.09 2.57 20.80
C ALA A 563 -16.07 3.62 21.27
N ASN A 564 -14.80 3.50 20.85
CA ASN A 564 -13.72 4.40 21.21
C ASN A 564 -13.31 5.34 20.05
N GLY A 565 -14.09 5.42 18.98
CA GLY A 565 -13.71 6.15 17.77
C GLY A 565 -14.54 7.39 17.45
N THR A 566 -15.61 7.67 18.19
CA THR A 566 -16.48 8.84 17.93
C THR A 566 -15.69 10.14 17.95
N GLY A 567 -15.81 10.93 16.87
CA GLY A 567 -15.22 12.26 16.74
C GLY A 567 -13.73 12.27 16.39
N LYS A 568 -13.09 11.11 16.20
CA LYS A 568 -11.68 11.03 15.81
C LYS A 568 -11.48 11.48 14.37
N THR A 569 -10.42 12.24 14.14
CA THR A 569 -9.97 12.64 12.81
C THR A 569 -8.91 11.65 12.31
N PHE A 570 -8.54 11.74 11.04
CA PHE A 570 -7.42 10.94 10.51
C PHE A 570 -6.10 11.25 11.24
N ASP A 571 -5.91 12.49 11.66
CA ASP A 571 -4.77 12.91 12.47
C ASP A 571 -4.71 12.23 13.83
N ASP A 572 -5.86 12.14 14.52
CA ASP A 572 -5.96 11.39 15.78
C ASP A 572 -5.51 9.93 15.56
N LEU A 573 -5.90 9.32 14.44
CA LEU A 573 -5.52 7.93 14.13
C LEU A 573 -4.02 7.79 13.84
N LEU A 574 -3.41 8.73 13.12
CA LEU A 574 -1.97 8.72 12.88
C LEU A 574 -1.17 8.86 14.17
N SER A 575 -1.57 9.79 15.04
CA SER A 575 -0.96 10.03 16.35
C SER A 575 -1.10 8.81 17.26
N GLU A 576 -2.31 8.25 17.37
CA GLU A 576 -2.55 7.07 18.20
C GLU A 576 -1.84 5.82 17.70
N TRP A 577 -1.76 5.64 16.38
CA TRP A 577 -0.98 4.56 15.79
C TRP A 577 0.51 4.69 16.15
N GLY A 578 1.07 5.89 16.04
CA GLY A 578 2.46 6.14 16.43
C GLY A 578 2.72 5.91 17.92
N VAL A 579 1.78 6.32 18.78
CA VAL A 579 1.82 6.02 20.23
C VAL A 579 1.82 4.51 20.45
N ALA A 580 0.93 3.76 19.79
CA ALA A 580 0.84 2.31 19.92
C ALA A 580 2.13 1.59 19.46
N VAL A 581 2.79 2.09 18.41
CA VAL A 581 4.09 1.57 17.95
C VAL A 581 5.17 1.77 19.02
N LEU A 582 5.29 2.97 19.58
CA LEU A 582 6.32 3.26 20.60
C LEU A 582 6.10 2.54 21.93
N LEU A 583 4.85 2.24 22.26
CA LEU A 583 4.44 1.58 23.50
C LEU A 583 4.21 0.07 23.35
N SER A 584 4.50 -0.52 22.19
CA SER A 584 4.20 -1.93 21.91
C SER A 584 4.94 -2.93 22.81
N ASP A 585 6.00 -2.51 23.50
CA ASP A 585 6.76 -3.29 24.48
C ASP A 585 6.25 -3.14 25.92
N ASN A 586 5.20 -2.34 26.14
CA ASN A 586 4.72 -2.01 27.47
C ASN A 586 3.46 -2.80 27.82
N ALA A 587 3.58 -3.73 28.77
CA ALA A 587 2.49 -4.61 29.17
C ALA A 587 1.42 -3.96 30.07
N ASN A 588 1.68 -2.76 30.60
CA ASN A 588 0.83 -2.12 31.60
C ASN A 588 0.40 -0.73 31.14
N LEU A 589 -0.40 -0.69 30.07
CA LEU A 589 -0.91 0.55 29.52
C LEU A 589 -2.13 1.06 30.30
N PRO A 590 -2.23 2.38 30.57
CA PRO A 590 -3.46 2.97 31.10
C PRO A 590 -4.66 2.67 30.20
N ALA A 591 -5.84 2.53 30.80
CA ALA A 591 -7.08 2.30 30.06
C ALA A 591 -7.30 3.40 29.00
N GLY A 592 -7.65 2.99 27.78
CA GLY A 592 -7.84 3.89 26.64
C GLY A 592 -6.55 4.31 25.93
N THR A 593 -5.37 3.88 26.40
CA THR A 593 -4.12 4.08 25.64
C THR A 593 -4.11 3.16 24.42
N PRO A 594 -3.85 3.68 23.21
CA PRO A 594 -3.82 2.86 22.00
C PRO A 594 -2.71 1.80 22.08
N ALA A 595 -3.00 0.57 21.64
CA ALA A 595 -2.11 -0.57 21.85
C ALA A 595 -2.15 -1.61 20.72
N TYR A 596 -1.09 -2.41 20.63
CA TYR A 596 -1.04 -3.62 19.80
C TYR A 596 -1.31 -4.92 20.58
N ASN A 597 -1.80 -4.76 21.81
CA ASN A 597 -2.01 -5.79 22.81
C ASN A 597 -0.71 -6.45 23.30
N THR A 598 -0.67 -6.72 24.60
CA THR A 598 0.45 -7.37 25.28
C THR A 598 -0.13 -8.53 26.09
N GLY A 599 0.08 -9.76 25.65
CA GLY A 599 -0.50 -10.93 26.30
C GLY A 599 -0.65 -12.08 25.33
N ASP A 600 -1.68 -12.90 25.54
CA ASP A 600 -2.06 -13.99 24.64
C ASP A 600 -3.02 -13.49 23.54
N PHE A 601 -3.63 -14.41 22.79
CA PHE A 601 -4.67 -14.11 21.82
C PHE A 601 -5.83 -13.30 22.43
N THR A 602 -6.24 -12.28 21.72
CA THR A 602 -7.53 -11.62 21.91
C THR A 602 -8.54 -12.25 20.97
N LEU A 603 -9.62 -12.81 21.51
CA LEU A 603 -10.69 -13.37 20.70
C LEU A 603 -11.62 -12.26 20.22
N ASP A 604 -11.88 -12.24 18.92
CA ASP A 604 -12.82 -11.34 18.27
C ASP A 604 -13.89 -12.15 17.55
N THR A 605 -15.15 -12.02 17.94
CA THR A 605 -16.27 -12.68 17.26
C THR A 605 -17.03 -11.65 16.44
N TYR A 606 -17.04 -11.83 15.12
CA TYR A 606 -17.82 -11.03 14.20
C TYR A 606 -18.76 -11.94 13.40
N SER A 607 -20.05 -11.63 13.43
CA SER A 607 -21.10 -12.46 12.82
C SER A 607 -20.99 -13.92 13.26
N ASN A 608 -20.64 -14.86 12.37
CA ASN A 608 -20.63 -16.29 12.66
C ASN A 608 -19.24 -16.87 12.88
N SER A 609 -18.17 -16.06 12.80
CA SER A 609 -16.78 -16.51 12.96
C SER A 609 -16.11 -15.86 14.16
N THR A 610 -15.23 -16.62 14.80
CA THR A 610 -14.31 -16.10 15.83
C THR A 610 -12.88 -16.12 15.30
N TYR A 611 -12.18 -14.99 15.45
CA TYR A 611 -10.81 -14.76 15.02
C TYR A 611 -9.90 -14.59 16.25
N GLU A 612 -8.67 -15.10 16.15
CA GLU A 612 -7.67 -15.03 17.22
C GLU A 612 -6.63 -13.96 16.86
N ILE A 613 -6.73 -12.79 17.48
CA ILE A 613 -5.85 -11.66 17.22
C ILE A 613 -4.67 -11.72 18.20
N GLY A 614 -3.50 -12.11 17.69
CA GLY A 614 -2.28 -12.20 18.50
C GLY A 614 -1.68 -10.84 18.86
N SER A 615 -0.93 -10.78 19.95
CA SER A 615 -0.20 -9.58 20.39
C SER A 615 0.94 -9.21 19.43
N VAL A 616 1.30 -7.93 19.36
CA VAL A 616 2.45 -7.43 18.58
C VAL A 616 3.30 -6.50 19.43
N ASN A 617 4.61 -6.76 19.44
CA ASN A 617 5.62 -5.88 20.01
C ASN A 617 6.68 -5.58 18.96
N PHE A 618 6.69 -4.38 18.40
CA PHE A 618 7.66 -3.99 17.37
C PHE A 618 9.11 -4.05 17.85
N PHE A 619 9.37 -3.91 19.16
CA PHE A 619 10.73 -4.03 19.70
C PHE A 619 11.25 -5.47 19.79
N ASN A 620 10.40 -6.48 19.56
CA ASN A 620 10.82 -7.88 19.41
C ASN A 620 11.42 -8.16 18.02
N TYR A 621 11.22 -7.30 17.03
CA TYR A 621 11.69 -7.52 15.66
C TYR A 621 13.08 -6.94 15.44
N ASN A 622 13.80 -7.48 14.46
CA ASN A 622 15.09 -6.98 14.01
C ASN A 622 15.02 -6.57 12.53
N PRO A 623 15.19 -5.28 12.19
CA PRO A 623 15.55 -4.18 13.09
C PRO A 623 14.38 -3.78 14.02
N GLN A 624 14.69 -3.10 15.13
CA GLN A 624 13.70 -2.39 15.94
C GLN A 624 13.19 -1.14 15.20
N PRO A 625 12.07 -0.52 15.62
CA PRO A 625 11.57 0.71 15.00
C PRO A 625 12.66 1.77 14.84
N LEU A 626 12.70 2.47 13.71
CA LEU A 626 13.64 3.57 13.52
C LEU A 626 13.28 4.71 14.47
N ILE A 627 14.21 5.04 15.36
CA ILE A 627 14.11 6.14 16.32
C ILE A 627 15.24 7.13 16.05
N GLN A 628 14.87 8.40 15.92
CA GLN A 628 15.75 9.50 15.56
C GLN A 628 16.24 10.25 16.80
N THR A 629 17.40 10.89 16.71
CA THR A 629 17.99 11.71 17.79
C THR A 629 18.34 13.13 17.36
N THR A 630 18.20 13.43 16.07
CA THR A 630 18.37 14.76 15.47
C THR A 630 17.06 15.23 14.85
N SER A 631 16.99 16.49 14.45
CA SER A 631 15.93 17.03 13.59
C SER A 631 15.79 16.22 12.30
N GLY A 632 14.61 16.28 11.67
CA GLY A 632 14.32 15.55 10.44
C GLY A 632 13.06 16.04 9.73
N THR A 633 12.62 15.28 8.74
CA THR A 633 11.37 15.53 8.01
C THR A 633 10.32 14.51 8.45
N VAL A 634 9.13 15.01 8.74
CA VAL A 634 7.92 14.19 8.93
C VAL A 634 7.24 14.07 7.58
N GLU A 635 7.18 12.86 7.02
CA GLU A 635 6.52 12.64 5.75
C GLU A 635 5.03 13.01 5.82
N LYS A 636 4.44 13.40 4.70
CA LYS A 636 2.98 13.59 4.59
C LYS A 636 2.23 12.35 5.06
N GLN A 637 1.10 12.52 5.73
CA GLN A 637 0.27 11.43 6.26
C GLN A 637 1.11 10.32 6.95
N GLY A 638 2.07 10.73 7.77
CA GLY A 638 3.12 9.87 8.30
C GLY A 638 3.59 10.28 9.71
N ASN A 639 4.46 9.46 10.29
CA ASN A 639 4.96 9.61 11.65
C ASN A 639 6.49 9.76 11.70
N TYR A 640 6.97 10.49 12.70
CA TYR A 640 8.40 10.65 12.99
C TYR A 640 8.65 10.49 14.49
N TYR A 641 9.57 9.59 14.84
CA TYR A 641 9.84 9.21 16.22
C TYR A 641 11.17 9.79 16.68
N TYR A 642 11.12 10.79 17.56
CA TYR A 642 12.30 11.43 18.13
C TYR A 642 12.53 11.00 19.57
N LYS A 643 13.75 10.61 19.90
CA LYS A 643 14.17 10.31 21.28
C LYS A 643 14.86 11.51 21.89
N VAL A 644 14.23 12.08 22.91
CA VAL A 644 14.80 13.18 23.69
C VAL A 644 15.94 12.69 24.57
N GLY A 645 15.82 11.50 25.17
CA GLY A 645 16.93 10.91 25.96
C GLY A 645 16.49 9.77 26.88
N ASP A 646 17.47 9.06 27.43
CA ASP A 646 17.28 7.96 28.39
C ASP A 646 17.63 8.38 29.82
N ASN A 647 17.06 7.67 30.80
CA ASN A 647 17.37 7.82 32.22
C ASN A 647 17.23 9.28 32.72
N LEU A 648 16.28 10.02 32.16
CA LEU A 648 16.03 11.42 32.47
C LEU A 648 15.31 11.56 33.82
N THR A 649 15.70 12.58 34.58
CA THR A 649 15.11 12.96 35.88
C THR A 649 15.10 14.49 36.01
N GLY A 650 14.33 15.02 36.95
CA GLY A 650 14.21 16.46 37.18
C GLY A 650 13.36 17.12 36.09
N THR A 651 13.85 18.24 35.55
CA THR A 651 13.13 19.03 34.54
C THR A 651 13.87 19.01 33.21
N VAL A 652 13.15 18.67 32.15
CA VAL A 652 13.61 18.65 30.76
C VAL A 652 12.83 19.71 29.99
N THR A 653 13.52 20.53 29.20
CA THR A 653 12.87 21.51 28.31
C THR A 653 13.03 21.03 26.88
N VAL A 654 11.92 20.93 26.15
CA VAL A 654 11.88 20.56 24.74
C VAL A 654 11.31 21.75 23.96
N SER A 655 12.02 22.19 22.93
CA SER A 655 11.61 23.26 22.03
C SER A 655 11.55 22.70 20.60
N LEU A 656 10.37 22.80 19.99
CA LEU A 656 10.07 22.32 18.65
C LEU A 656 9.82 23.53 17.74
N THR A 657 10.34 23.46 16.52
CA THR A 657 9.95 24.33 15.39
C THR A 657 9.38 23.44 14.30
N LEU A 658 8.10 23.63 13.98
CA LEU A 658 7.30 22.78 13.09
C LEU A 658 6.59 23.65 12.04
N SER A 659 5.90 23.00 11.08
CA SER A 659 5.15 23.68 10.02
C SER A 659 3.75 24.19 10.43
N GLY A 660 3.35 24.01 11.70
CA GLY A 660 1.98 24.27 12.16
C GLY A 660 0.95 23.20 11.76
N GLN A 661 1.31 22.27 10.87
CA GLN A 661 0.44 21.17 10.40
C GLN A 661 0.71 19.84 11.13
N THR A 662 1.83 19.75 11.84
CA THR A 662 2.25 18.53 12.54
C THR A 662 1.79 18.55 14.00
N GLU A 663 1.10 17.50 14.43
CA GLU A 663 0.80 17.25 15.85
C GLU A 663 2.06 16.71 16.54
N ALA A 664 2.42 17.30 17.67
CA ALA A 664 3.49 16.79 18.52
C ALA A 664 2.90 16.10 19.75
N THR A 665 3.33 14.87 20.03
CA THR A 665 2.92 14.09 21.20
C THR A 665 4.12 13.68 22.03
N LEU A 666 4.11 13.99 23.32
CA LEU A 666 5.14 13.60 24.28
C LEU A 666 4.84 12.19 24.82
N ILE A 667 5.85 11.33 24.85
CA ILE A 667 5.73 9.97 25.40
C ILE A 667 6.87 9.72 26.38
N ALA A 668 6.55 9.41 27.64
CA ALA A 668 7.50 9.00 28.66
C ALA A 668 7.34 7.51 29.00
N LYS A 669 8.44 6.76 28.96
CA LYS A 669 8.54 5.33 29.26
C LYS A 669 9.35 5.07 30.52
#